data_AF-A0A173Y8Y0-F1
#
_entry.id   AF-A0A173Y8Y0-F1
#
_cell.length_a   1.000
_cell.length_b   1.000
_cell.length_c   1.000
_cell.angle_alpha   90.00
_cell.angle_beta   90.00
_cell.angle_gamma   90.00
#
_symmetry.space_group_name_H-M   'P 1'
#
loop_
_entity.id
_entity.type
_entity.pdbx_description
1 polymer ?
#
loop_
_entity_poly.entity_id
_entity_poly.type
_entity_poly.pdbx_seq_one_letter_code
_entity_poly.pdbx_strand_id
1 'polypeptide(L)'
;MKKKCFKKTVSWALSIVMSATMAVTPVLADTFTDGSQLIVSEDAGEETPAATISDAEDEGMMEPEHTFEIEDNCEDSGRTGFSSENEASGFSDDSVLAAQTEEKAAVYLDPSSGNDGNTGESAKSAVNTLSKAVELAQGGDIFLLDCVEVDSDIKLSNVTFRPGKSNMSGMLYISRGKVTLENIIINNKTPDGKSCQFSNYPIEVTGRLATLTIADGTEIGPFPGNSCIIVSHDSTVNLNGGKILGDKQNTVEYGGGIYAEHATVNVNGGTISGHSATYGGGIFSSYSNIKINGGTISDNQSIRGSGIYAINDSNVSLKGGSIIHNKSGQGAGVYLSISKLFINGESCQITQNTVTTEPSPKDMRGEGGGIYLIYSEAEIESGTINKNTAIAAAPDENGNIQGGLGGAISAKYSRVTIKGDTKIRNNSAGNRGGAIYTEGTNNDSSLLNIEGGTISGNHVNGSGAGIFAICSRGNKHNMDVNISGGTITNNYSGTGENEEENAIVLMGWDPNLTEDTGFADLHLSDSPVITGSVTLSDDNNYGPRIYVGKSLQLSDKHILVTPTYGKADLIAVEYENDSAAESFESQFYSNGMSKLVRDGKYLKWALVKPKVQVSADKEKGCPSSKIVLTAKATHVLDDKGITYSYQWYKDDQILNSQTGETLTVSEAGTYKVEVTATSQAGVNSTETASIVIPAFEHSYSWQFDKTNHWEHCSIGNENTTQEAHTFGNWVVTKQASIGAEGEKERTCTVCGYTEKETIPSIYIPSYPVTGIKVSQDTLMLTKKDETAQLSAEVVPSYADNTRVTWKSSDESVVTVDEKGKVTAVGNGTATITVTSVSGNYTATVAVTVKIPVEIEKISIEAEKETLTKIGESTELKVKIEPENADAQKLIWKSDNEMVAAVDENGKVTAIGNGMAIITVTTEYGKNTASIIITVKILDKPVINKTKGFGRLKVRSVNQTKTSITLEWSKLDGVDGYLVYGNRCNTSTKTYKYKKLATITNGRTWTHKNLKKGTFYKYIVKAYKIVDGKKVVTDTSASIHVITQGSKYGIARSVSVTKIGNKKNVSKITLKKGKTAQITVKEIKKDKKIRHHRNLCYESSNTAVATVTPEGLIQAVGKGTCTIWVYAQNGVYAALTVTVK
;
A
#
# COMPACT_ATOMS: atom_id res chain seq x y z
N MET A 1 -2.33 -19.32 46.37
CA MET A 1 -2.46 -20.74 45.93
C MET A 1 -2.23 -20.75 44.42
N LYS A 2 -1.01 -21.03 43.94
CA LYS A 2 -0.45 -22.35 43.55
C LYS A 2 -1.32 -23.16 42.55
N LYS A 3 -0.67 -23.44 41.42
CA LYS A 3 -0.87 -24.50 40.38
C LYS A 3 -1.38 -23.92 39.04
N LYS A 4 -0.76 -24.18 37.89
CA LYS A 4 0.40 -25.01 37.53
C LYS A 4 0.85 -24.64 36.10
N CYS A 5 2.16 -24.54 35.91
CA CYS A 5 2.89 -24.49 34.62
C CYS A 5 2.70 -25.78 33.78
N PHE A 6 2.91 -25.74 32.45
CA PHE A 6 4.22 -26.08 31.83
C PHE A 6 4.25 -25.94 30.29
N LYS A 7 5.44 -25.49 29.84
CA LYS A 7 6.06 -25.43 28.51
C LYS A 7 6.04 -26.80 27.77
N LYS A 8 6.23 -26.94 26.45
CA LYS A 8 7.39 -26.48 25.66
C LYS A 8 7.17 -26.63 24.15
N THR A 9 7.86 -25.73 23.45
CA THR A 9 8.16 -25.51 22.04
C THR A 9 8.79 -26.69 21.29
N VAL A 10 8.53 -26.80 19.98
CA VAL A 10 9.51 -27.24 18.95
C VAL A 10 9.42 -26.28 17.76
N SER A 11 10.58 -25.79 17.34
CA SER A 11 10.88 -24.94 16.18
C SER A 11 10.90 -25.74 14.88
N TRP A 12 10.36 -25.21 13.78
CA TRP A 12 10.84 -25.50 12.41
C TRP A 12 10.84 -24.21 11.59
N ALA A 13 12.03 -23.80 11.18
CA ALA A 13 12.26 -22.91 10.06
C ALA A 13 12.47 -23.77 8.80
N LEU A 14 11.91 -23.34 7.66
CA LEU A 14 12.49 -23.65 6.35
C LEU A 14 12.15 -22.57 5.33
N SER A 15 13.18 -21.84 4.90
CA SER A 15 13.19 -21.03 3.68
C SER A 15 13.28 -21.93 2.45
N ILE A 16 12.55 -21.56 1.39
CA ILE A 16 12.75 -22.06 0.03
C ILE A 16 13.70 -21.10 -0.68
N VAL A 17 14.83 -21.63 -1.17
CA VAL A 17 15.51 -21.13 -2.37
C VAL A 17 15.73 -22.36 -3.26
N MET A 18 15.21 -22.31 -4.49
CA MET A 18 15.62 -23.20 -5.56
C MET A 18 15.73 -22.41 -6.85
N SER A 19 16.89 -22.53 -7.49
CA SER A 19 16.96 -22.74 -8.93
C SER A 19 18.30 -23.38 -9.32
N ALA A 20 18.19 -24.63 -9.82
CA ALA A 20 18.98 -25.30 -10.87
C ALA A 20 20.49 -25.61 -10.64
N THR A 21 21.06 -26.77 -11.00
CA THR A 21 20.64 -27.98 -11.76
C THR A 21 21.68 -29.11 -11.58
N MET A 22 21.20 -30.35 -11.44
CA MET A 22 21.71 -31.67 -11.89
C MET A 22 23.18 -32.09 -11.66
N ALA A 23 23.42 -33.16 -10.88
CA ALA A 23 23.67 -34.52 -11.40
C ALA A 23 24.08 -35.56 -10.32
N VAL A 24 23.25 -36.60 -10.18
CA VAL A 24 23.54 -38.05 -10.12
C VAL A 24 24.57 -38.64 -9.12
N THR A 25 24.00 -39.40 -8.16
CA THR A 25 24.46 -40.66 -7.50
C THR A 25 25.33 -40.66 -6.23
N PRO A 26 25.12 -41.67 -5.34
CA PRO A 26 25.21 -41.55 -3.89
C PRO A 26 26.33 -42.42 -3.30
N VAL A 27 26.46 -42.47 -1.96
CA VAL A 27 26.59 -43.71 -1.14
C VAL A 27 27.05 -43.44 0.31
N LEU A 28 26.25 -44.00 1.24
CA LEU A 28 26.49 -44.50 2.62
C LEU A 28 27.09 -43.56 3.70
N ALA A 29 26.36 -43.34 4.81
CA ALA A 29 26.30 -44.15 6.05
C ALA A 29 27.53 -43.86 6.95
N ASP A 30 27.48 -43.78 8.28
CA ASP A 30 26.56 -44.34 9.27
C ASP A 30 26.88 -43.73 10.67
N THR A 31 25.96 -43.93 11.62
CA THR A 31 26.18 -44.11 13.08
C THR A 31 26.61 -42.97 14.04
N PHE A 32 25.61 -42.51 14.83
CA PHE A 32 25.43 -42.59 16.30
C PHE A 32 26.60 -42.69 17.30
N THR A 33 26.56 -41.86 18.36
CA THR A 33 26.58 -42.11 19.85
C THR A 33 26.80 -40.75 20.55
N ASP A 34 25.91 -40.16 21.36
CA ASP A 34 25.39 -40.43 22.72
C ASP A 34 26.36 -40.26 23.92
N GLY A 35 25.85 -39.64 25.01
CA GLY A 35 26.40 -39.59 26.38
C GLY A 35 27.07 -38.25 26.76
N SER A 36 26.51 -37.29 27.52
CA SER A 36 25.90 -37.26 28.88
C SER A 36 26.89 -36.94 30.02
N GLN A 37 26.56 -35.87 30.80
CA GLN A 37 26.71 -35.71 32.27
C GLN A 37 28.13 -35.45 32.88
N LEU A 38 28.40 -34.72 34.00
CA LEU A 38 27.68 -33.83 34.96
C LEU A 38 28.65 -33.36 36.11
N ILE A 39 28.35 -32.20 36.76
CA ILE A 39 28.65 -31.72 38.18
C ILE A 39 30.14 -31.31 38.49
N VAL A 40 30.55 -30.33 39.33
CA VAL A 40 30.07 -29.77 40.64
C VAL A 40 30.66 -28.37 40.99
N SER A 41 29.87 -27.55 41.72
CA SER A 41 30.11 -26.60 42.87
C SER A 41 31.18 -25.48 42.79
N GLU A 42 31.18 -24.36 43.54
CA GLU A 42 30.46 -23.85 44.74
C GLU A 42 30.68 -22.32 44.93
N ASP A 43 29.97 -21.73 45.90
CA ASP A 43 29.77 -20.32 46.31
C ASP A 43 30.98 -19.42 46.66
N ALA A 44 30.82 -18.08 46.55
CA ALA A 44 30.64 -17.16 47.71
C ALA A 44 30.95 -15.67 47.40
N GLY A 45 30.06 -14.76 47.84
CA GLY A 45 30.44 -13.53 48.57
C GLY A 45 30.35 -12.15 47.88
N GLU A 46 29.25 -11.44 48.19
CA GLU A 46 28.98 -9.98 48.27
C GLU A 46 30.17 -9.11 48.79
N GLU A 47 30.30 -7.77 48.64
CA GLU A 47 29.35 -6.66 48.48
C GLU A 47 30.11 -5.34 48.10
N THR A 48 29.56 -4.55 47.16
CA THR A 48 29.33 -3.07 47.06
C THR A 48 30.23 -2.00 47.79
N PRO A 49 30.04 -0.66 47.56
CA PRO A 49 29.77 0.13 46.35
C PRO A 49 30.60 1.45 46.23
N ALA A 50 30.27 2.21 45.19
CA ALA A 50 30.78 3.51 44.77
C ALA A 50 30.04 4.75 45.36
N ALA A 51 30.49 5.91 44.86
CA ALA A 51 29.85 7.25 44.77
C ALA A 51 30.28 8.25 45.87
N THR A 52 30.54 9.54 45.65
CA THR A 52 30.07 10.57 44.68
C THR A 52 31.02 11.78 44.74
N ILE A 53 31.02 12.69 43.75
CA ILE A 53 30.81 14.17 43.88
C ILE A 53 30.96 14.85 42.49
N SER A 54 30.35 16.02 42.37
CA SER A 54 29.75 16.69 41.22
C SER A 54 30.55 17.88 40.63
N ASP A 55 29.98 18.39 39.52
CA ASP A 55 29.93 19.79 39.02
C ASP A 55 31.15 20.50 38.37
N ALA A 56 31.02 20.68 37.05
CA ALA A 56 30.88 21.93 36.27
C ALA A 56 31.99 23.03 36.19
N GLU A 57 32.05 23.58 34.96
CA GLU A 57 32.51 24.90 34.47
C GLU A 57 33.99 25.14 34.04
N ASP A 58 34.14 25.19 32.71
CA ASP A 58 34.73 26.23 31.83
C ASP A 58 35.97 27.05 32.29
N GLU A 59 37.05 26.99 31.50
CA GLU A 59 37.65 28.13 30.77
C GLU A 59 38.99 27.73 30.12
N GLY A 60 39.23 28.20 28.89
CA GLY A 60 40.51 28.84 28.56
C GLY A 60 41.55 28.09 27.71
N MET A 61 41.56 28.43 26.41
CA MET A 61 42.72 28.93 25.64
C MET A 61 43.92 28.02 25.27
N MET A 62 44.12 27.97 23.93
CA MET A 62 45.38 28.16 23.18
C MET A 62 46.33 26.96 22.93
N GLU A 63 46.36 26.59 21.64
CA GLU A 63 47.41 26.02 20.76
C GLU A 63 48.41 24.97 21.26
N PRO A 64 48.84 24.09 20.32
CA PRO A 64 50.27 23.84 20.23
C PRO A 64 50.83 23.88 18.81
N GLU A 65 51.98 24.52 18.74
CA GLU A 65 52.97 24.51 17.67
C GLU A 65 53.74 23.17 17.59
N HIS A 66 54.10 22.85 16.34
CA HIS A 66 55.39 22.33 15.88
C HIS A 66 55.95 20.96 16.33
N THR A 67 56.06 20.11 15.29
CA THR A 67 57.25 19.34 14.83
C THR A 67 57.79 18.21 15.69
N PHE A 68 57.94 17.03 15.06
CA PHE A 68 59.17 16.24 15.15
C PHE A 68 59.45 15.49 13.84
N GLU A 69 60.69 15.63 13.38
CA GLU A 69 61.37 14.97 12.24
C GLU A 69 61.68 13.50 12.56
N ILE A 70 61.50 12.58 11.61
CA ILE A 70 62.52 11.92 10.74
C ILE A 70 63.63 11.17 11.50
N GLU A 71 63.75 9.87 11.24
CA GLU A 71 64.95 9.15 10.71
C GLU A 71 64.64 7.63 10.77
N ASP A 72 64.63 6.93 9.62
CA ASP A 72 65.75 6.20 9.02
C ASP A 72 66.17 4.97 9.88
N ASN A 73 66.44 3.75 9.39
CA ASN A 73 66.80 3.25 8.08
C ASN A 73 66.84 1.70 8.12
N CYS A 74 67.11 1.12 6.94
CA CYS A 74 67.82 -0.16 6.69
C CYS A 74 67.06 -1.43 6.25
N GLU A 75 67.23 -1.67 4.94
CA GLU A 75 67.89 -2.84 4.31
C GLU A 75 67.11 -4.15 4.05
N ASP A 76 66.69 -4.26 2.79
CA ASP A 76 67.13 -5.21 1.75
C ASP A 76 67.29 -6.71 2.09
N SER A 77 66.56 -7.57 1.37
CA SER A 77 67.15 -8.66 0.57
C SER A 77 66.11 -9.50 -0.21
N GLY A 78 66.29 -9.58 -1.53
CA GLY A 78 66.53 -10.87 -2.18
C GLY A 78 65.38 -11.77 -2.67
N ARG A 79 65.00 -11.54 -3.94
CA ARG A 79 65.08 -12.50 -5.09
C ARG A 79 64.03 -13.65 -5.31
N THR A 80 63.67 -13.75 -6.60
CA THR A 80 63.08 -14.86 -7.40
C THR A 80 61.59 -15.14 -7.19
N GLY A 81 60.67 -15.15 -8.16
CA GLY A 81 60.72 -15.28 -9.61
C GLY A 81 60.05 -16.59 -10.02
N PHE A 82 58.83 -16.58 -10.56
CA PHE A 82 58.35 -17.58 -11.53
C PHE A 82 57.10 -17.10 -12.29
N SER A 83 57.11 -17.50 -13.55
CA SER A 83 56.32 -17.14 -14.73
C SER A 83 54.85 -17.55 -14.72
N SER A 84 54.03 -16.80 -15.47
CA SER A 84 52.77 -17.32 -16.04
C SER A 84 52.78 -17.12 -17.57
N GLU A 85 52.73 -18.25 -18.25
CA GLU A 85 52.33 -18.50 -19.63
C GLU A 85 51.35 -19.69 -19.54
N ASN A 86 50.35 -19.93 -20.36
CA ASN A 86 49.59 -19.17 -21.37
C ASN A 86 48.48 -20.15 -21.85
N GLU A 87 47.69 -19.72 -22.83
CA GLU A 87 46.84 -20.53 -23.73
C GLU A 87 45.44 -20.97 -23.25
N ALA A 88 44.42 -21.05 -24.09
CA ALA A 88 43.94 -20.33 -25.28
C ALA A 88 42.70 -21.08 -25.79
N SER A 89 41.73 -20.36 -26.34
CA SER A 89 40.83 -20.71 -27.48
C SER A 89 39.60 -19.79 -27.39
N GLY A 90 39.16 -19.04 -28.41
CA GLY A 90 39.41 -19.08 -29.85
C GLY A 90 38.07 -19.30 -30.55
N PHE A 91 37.52 -18.27 -31.22
CA PHE A 91 36.93 -18.35 -32.56
C PHE A 91 36.58 -16.94 -33.09
N SER A 92 37.06 -16.70 -34.30
CA SER A 92 37.03 -15.52 -35.16
C SER A 92 35.72 -15.38 -35.96
N ASP A 93 35.39 -14.18 -36.45
CA ASP A 93 35.53 -13.88 -37.90
C ASP A 93 35.38 -12.38 -38.22
N ASP A 94 36.07 -11.99 -39.29
CA ASP A 94 36.49 -10.67 -39.72
C ASP A 94 35.41 -9.78 -40.36
N SER A 95 35.54 -8.46 -40.14
CA SER A 95 35.60 -7.51 -41.26
C SER A 95 36.27 -6.21 -40.81
N VAL A 96 37.52 -6.05 -41.25
CA VAL A 96 38.38 -4.88 -41.06
C VAL A 96 37.83 -3.64 -41.76
N LEU A 97 37.76 -2.52 -41.03
CA LEU A 97 38.25 -1.24 -41.53
C LEU A 97 39.17 -0.66 -40.46
N ALA A 98 40.47 -0.70 -40.76
CA ALA A 98 41.52 -0.11 -39.96
C ALA A 98 41.23 1.38 -39.73
N ALA A 99 40.90 1.74 -38.49
CA ALA A 99 41.12 3.08 -37.99
C ALA A 99 42.46 3.05 -37.25
N GLN A 100 43.41 3.84 -37.76
CA GLN A 100 44.63 4.17 -37.03
C GLN A 100 44.24 4.61 -35.62
N THR A 101 44.69 3.89 -34.60
CA THR A 101 44.70 4.37 -33.23
C THR A 101 45.78 5.45 -33.15
N GLU A 102 45.39 6.71 -33.37
CA GLU A 102 46.13 7.83 -32.80
C GLU A 102 46.15 7.62 -31.29
N GLU A 103 47.34 7.44 -30.71
CA GLU A 103 47.54 7.52 -29.27
C GLU A 103 46.96 8.86 -28.80
N LYS A 104 45.96 8.81 -27.90
CA LYS A 104 45.38 10.01 -27.32
C LYS A 104 46.48 10.79 -26.62
N ALA A 105 46.72 12.03 -27.06
CA ALA A 105 47.79 12.86 -26.52
C ALA A 105 47.59 13.12 -25.01
N ALA A 106 48.62 12.84 -24.23
CA ALA A 106 48.72 13.20 -22.82
C ALA A 106 49.47 14.52 -22.68
N VAL A 107 48.84 15.54 -22.07
CA VAL A 107 49.37 16.89 -21.96
C VAL A 107 49.46 17.31 -20.49
N TYR A 108 50.62 17.75 -20.04
CA TYR A 108 50.84 18.27 -18.69
C TYR A 108 50.66 19.80 -18.68
N LEU A 109 49.84 20.29 -17.74
CA LEU A 109 49.53 21.70 -17.53
C LEU A 109 50.01 22.13 -16.15
N ASP A 110 50.87 23.16 -16.09
CA ASP A 110 51.30 23.83 -14.86
C ASP A 110 51.00 25.34 -14.96
N PRO A 111 49.92 25.83 -14.35
CA PRO A 111 49.56 27.24 -14.40
C PRO A 111 50.57 28.14 -13.64
N SER A 112 51.35 27.58 -12.71
CA SER A 112 52.29 28.31 -11.87
C SER A 112 53.68 28.43 -12.50
N SER A 113 54.15 27.37 -13.20
CA SER A 113 55.54 27.29 -13.69
C SER A 113 55.69 26.88 -15.17
N GLY A 114 54.60 26.53 -15.85
CA GLY A 114 54.61 26.08 -17.24
C GLY A 114 54.97 27.17 -18.26
N ASN A 115 55.14 26.77 -19.53
CA ASN A 115 55.37 27.70 -20.65
C ASN A 115 54.63 27.22 -21.90
N ASP A 116 53.84 28.10 -22.53
CA ASP A 116 53.03 27.78 -23.73
C ASP A 116 53.86 27.51 -25.00
N GLY A 117 55.18 27.76 -24.96
CA GLY A 117 56.12 27.29 -25.97
C GLY A 117 56.48 25.80 -25.86
N ASN A 118 56.11 25.13 -24.76
CA ASN A 118 56.42 23.72 -24.53
C ASN A 118 55.46 22.78 -25.27
N THR A 119 55.88 21.51 -25.45
CA THR A 119 55.08 20.45 -26.08
C THR A 119 54.01 19.86 -25.16
N GLY A 120 54.15 20.00 -23.84
CA GLY A 120 53.23 19.41 -22.88
C GLY A 120 53.42 17.90 -22.65
N GLU A 121 54.41 17.25 -23.27
CA GLU A 121 54.57 15.78 -23.24
C GLU A 121 55.02 15.22 -21.89
N SER A 122 55.48 16.07 -20.96
CA SER A 122 55.95 15.64 -19.64
C SER A 122 55.76 16.75 -18.61
N ALA A 123 55.84 16.39 -17.32
CA ALA A 123 55.75 17.36 -16.24
C ALA A 123 56.85 18.45 -16.27
N LYS A 124 58.04 18.13 -16.82
CA LYS A 124 59.14 19.10 -16.98
C LYS A 124 58.95 20.05 -18.17
N SER A 125 58.11 19.65 -19.12
CA SER A 125 57.78 20.40 -20.34
C SER A 125 56.30 20.78 -20.38
N ALA A 126 55.74 21.12 -19.21
CA ALA A 126 54.33 21.46 -19.09
C ALA A 126 54.00 22.80 -19.77
N VAL A 127 52.80 22.88 -20.35
CA VAL A 127 52.25 24.15 -20.87
C VAL A 127 51.69 25.01 -19.73
N ASN A 128 51.50 26.31 -19.96
CA ASN A 128 51.07 27.23 -18.91
C ASN A 128 49.55 27.45 -18.89
N THR A 129 48.93 27.60 -20.07
CA THR A 129 47.53 28.00 -20.15
C THR A 129 46.60 26.84 -20.46
N LEU A 130 45.40 26.89 -19.87
CA LEU A 130 44.35 25.89 -20.09
C LEU A 130 43.93 25.82 -21.57
N SER A 131 43.86 26.97 -22.25
CA SER A 131 43.54 27.05 -23.69
C SER A 131 44.56 26.26 -24.52
N LYS A 132 45.86 26.41 -24.21
CA LYS A 132 46.92 25.68 -24.90
C LYS A 132 46.87 24.18 -24.62
N ALA A 133 46.64 23.79 -23.37
CA ALA A 133 46.52 22.39 -23.00
C ALA A 133 45.39 21.68 -23.75
N VAL A 134 44.21 22.33 -23.85
CA VAL A 134 43.04 21.81 -24.57
C VAL A 134 43.29 21.74 -26.08
N GLU A 135 44.01 22.70 -26.65
CA GLU A 135 44.41 22.67 -28.06
C GLU A 135 45.28 21.46 -28.39
N LEU A 136 46.22 21.12 -27.51
CA LEU A 136 47.18 20.03 -27.70
C LEU A 136 46.58 18.65 -27.40
N ALA A 137 45.68 18.56 -26.43
CA ALA A 137 45.19 17.27 -25.94
C ALA A 137 44.08 16.64 -26.79
N GLN A 138 43.46 17.34 -27.75
CA GLN A 138 42.23 16.94 -28.49
C GLN A 138 41.80 15.46 -28.38
N GLY A 139 40.91 15.15 -27.43
CA GLY A 139 40.40 13.79 -27.19
C GLY A 139 41.12 12.95 -26.13
N GLY A 140 42.24 13.46 -25.60
CA GLY A 140 43.14 12.82 -24.64
C GLY A 140 43.16 13.46 -23.26
N ASP A 141 44.20 13.13 -22.49
CA ASP A 141 44.31 13.43 -21.07
C ASP A 141 45.10 14.74 -20.84
N ILE A 142 44.58 15.60 -19.96
CA ILE A 142 45.28 16.77 -19.42
C ILE A 142 45.60 16.50 -17.95
N PHE A 143 46.89 16.35 -17.65
CA PHE A 143 47.41 16.17 -16.30
C PHE A 143 47.73 17.51 -15.66
N LEU A 144 46.95 17.87 -14.64
CA LEU A 144 47.06 19.13 -13.90
C LEU A 144 48.15 19.03 -12.83
N LEU A 145 49.20 19.83 -12.92
CA LEU A 145 50.28 19.87 -11.93
C LEU A 145 50.01 20.83 -10.78
N ASP A 146 49.06 21.75 -10.95
CA ASP A 146 48.56 22.67 -9.93
C ASP A 146 47.09 23.02 -10.22
N CYS A 147 46.40 23.63 -9.27
CA CYS A 147 45.00 24.04 -9.44
C CYS A 147 44.87 25.10 -10.55
N VAL A 148 43.89 24.92 -11.45
CA VAL A 148 43.66 25.85 -12.56
C VAL A 148 42.60 26.87 -12.18
N GLU A 149 43.03 28.13 -12.04
CA GLU A 149 42.11 29.26 -11.91
C GLU A 149 41.47 29.61 -13.26
N VAL A 150 40.16 29.79 -13.26
CA VAL A 150 39.36 30.23 -14.41
C VAL A 150 38.64 31.53 -14.03
N ASP A 151 39.06 32.62 -14.67
CA ASP A 151 38.62 33.99 -14.39
C ASP A 151 37.82 34.63 -15.54
N SER A 152 37.51 33.85 -16.58
CA SER A 152 36.88 34.29 -17.82
C SER A 152 35.90 33.25 -18.39
N ASP A 153 35.01 33.71 -19.28
CA ASP A 153 34.06 32.82 -19.95
C ASP A 153 34.79 31.83 -20.85
N ILE A 154 34.64 30.53 -20.58
CA ILE A 154 35.31 29.48 -21.35
C ILE A 154 34.40 28.28 -21.58
N LYS A 155 34.52 27.69 -22.76
CA LYS A 155 33.89 26.43 -23.11
C LYS A 155 34.96 25.40 -23.39
N LEU A 156 34.96 24.33 -22.61
CA LEU A 156 35.87 23.20 -22.72
C LEU A 156 35.12 22.02 -23.33
N SER A 157 35.80 21.22 -24.16
CA SER A 157 35.17 20.02 -24.72
C SER A 157 36.14 18.92 -25.15
N ASN A 158 35.69 17.67 -25.05
CA ASN A 158 36.37 16.47 -25.57
C ASN A 158 37.78 16.25 -25.01
N VAL A 159 37.96 16.42 -23.69
CA VAL A 159 39.23 16.14 -22.99
C VAL A 159 38.95 15.48 -21.64
N THR A 160 39.95 14.80 -21.09
CA THR A 160 39.91 14.26 -19.73
C THR A 160 40.83 15.06 -18.83
N PHE A 161 40.32 15.67 -17.76
CA PHE A 161 41.14 16.30 -16.73
C PHE A 161 41.49 15.30 -15.63
N ARG A 162 42.76 15.23 -15.28
CA ARG A 162 43.32 14.32 -14.29
C ARG A 162 44.34 15.05 -13.41
N PRO A 163 44.49 14.72 -12.12
CA PRO A 163 45.59 15.22 -11.33
C PRO A 163 46.92 14.66 -11.86
N GLY A 164 47.95 15.48 -11.92
CA GLY A 164 49.30 15.09 -12.33
C GLY A 164 50.21 14.72 -11.16
N LYS A 165 49.78 15.00 -9.93
CA LYS A 165 50.52 14.77 -8.67
C LYS A 165 49.65 14.02 -7.65
N SER A 166 50.28 13.39 -6.66
CA SER A 166 49.58 12.68 -5.58
C SER A 166 48.92 13.60 -4.55
N ASN A 167 49.35 14.86 -4.47
CA ASN A 167 48.79 15.89 -3.59
C ASN A 167 48.59 17.17 -4.40
N MET A 168 47.40 17.76 -4.31
CA MET A 168 47.05 19.02 -4.97
C MET A 168 46.08 19.82 -4.10
N SER A 169 45.98 21.14 -4.32
CA SER A 169 44.97 21.96 -3.63
C SER A 169 43.57 21.66 -4.16
N GLY A 170 43.39 21.71 -5.47
CA GLY A 170 42.16 21.38 -6.19
C GLY A 170 42.45 21.15 -7.67
N MET A 171 41.44 20.91 -8.49
CA MET A 171 41.61 20.78 -9.94
C MET A 171 41.21 22.07 -10.66
N LEU A 172 40.01 22.57 -10.40
CA LEU A 172 39.45 23.75 -11.05
C LEU A 172 38.94 24.74 -10.01
N TYR A 173 39.40 25.98 -10.08
CA TYR A 173 38.91 27.10 -9.28
C TYR A 173 38.30 28.17 -10.19
N ILE A 174 36.97 28.32 -10.15
CA ILE A 174 36.24 29.27 -10.97
C ILE A 174 36.04 30.55 -10.17
N SER A 175 36.96 31.50 -10.34
CA SER A 175 36.98 32.77 -9.61
C SER A 175 36.12 33.84 -10.27
N ARG A 176 35.92 33.78 -11.60
CA ARG A 176 35.03 34.66 -12.39
C ARG A 176 34.59 33.98 -13.69
N GLY A 177 33.46 34.41 -14.24
CA GLY A 177 33.02 34.00 -15.59
C GLY A 177 32.14 32.74 -15.64
N LYS A 178 31.80 32.34 -16.87
CA LYS A 178 30.90 31.23 -17.19
C LYS A 178 31.67 30.10 -17.85
N VAL A 179 31.85 29.01 -17.10
CA VAL A 179 32.51 27.80 -17.56
C VAL A 179 31.47 26.80 -18.07
N THR A 180 31.68 26.27 -19.27
CA THR A 180 30.86 25.18 -19.83
C THR A 180 31.72 23.97 -20.12
N LEU A 181 31.36 22.82 -19.54
CA LEU A 181 32.00 21.52 -19.74
C LEU A 181 31.10 20.63 -20.61
N GLU A 182 31.56 20.25 -21.80
CA GLU A 182 30.82 19.39 -22.75
C GLU A 182 31.65 18.18 -23.20
N ASN A 183 31.15 16.96 -23.01
CA ASN A 183 31.91 15.73 -23.27
C ASN A 183 33.28 15.72 -22.58
N ILE A 184 33.33 16.08 -21.30
CA ILE A 184 34.56 16.10 -20.50
C ILE A 184 34.50 15.03 -19.43
N ILE A 185 35.63 14.40 -19.13
CA ILE A 185 35.77 13.56 -17.95
C ILE A 185 36.68 14.28 -16.96
N ILE A 186 36.27 14.41 -15.71
CA ILE A 186 37.12 14.90 -14.61
C ILE A 186 37.15 13.81 -13.55
N ASN A 187 38.30 13.17 -13.34
CA ASN A 187 38.42 12.08 -12.38
C ASN A 187 39.69 12.19 -11.53
N ASN A 188 39.70 11.47 -10.41
CA ASN A 188 40.81 11.47 -9.47
C ASN A 188 41.83 10.36 -9.76
N LYS A 189 42.37 10.28 -10.98
CA LYS A 189 43.39 9.28 -11.33
C LYS A 189 44.68 9.94 -11.80
N THR A 190 45.74 9.82 -11.02
CA THR A 190 47.10 10.24 -11.38
C THR A 190 47.64 9.42 -12.57
N PRO A 191 48.75 9.83 -13.23
CA PRO A 191 49.34 9.09 -14.34
C PRO A 191 49.66 7.62 -14.01
N ASP A 192 50.04 7.33 -12.77
CA ASP A 192 50.30 5.97 -12.26
C ASP A 192 49.03 5.21 -11.82
N GLY A 193 47.85 5.79 -12.02
CA GLY A 193 46.55 5.17 -11.72
C GLY A 193 46.08 5.27 -10.26
N LYS A 194 46.86 5.93 -9.39
CA LYS A 194 46.49 6.16 -7.99
C LYS A 194 45.55 7.37 -7.84
N SER A 195 45.04 7.57 -6.63
CA SER A 195 44.18 8.71 -6.29
C SER A 195 45.01 9.86 -5.73
N CYS A 196 44.71 11.10 -6.15
CA CYS A 196 45.25 12.31 -5.55
C CYS A 196 44.52 12.63 -4.24
N GLN A 197 45.26 13.12 -3.25
CA GLN A 197 44.71 13.77 -2.07
C GLN A 197 44.55 15.26 -2.37
N PHE A 198 43.37 15.80 -2.09
CA PHE A 198 43.09 17.23 -2.25
C PHE A 198 43.03 17.91 -0.89
N SER A 199 43.68 19.08 -0.75
CA SER A 199 43.58 19.89 0.48
C SER A 199 42.35 20.79 0.49
N ASN A 200 41.78 21.09 -0.69
CA ASN A 200 40.51 21.77 -0.89
C ASN A 200 39.56 20.91 -1.77
N TYR A 201 38.42 21.46 -2.15
CA TYR A 201 37.48 20.78 -3.05
C TYR A 201 38.06 20.64 -4.47
N PRO A 202 37.83 19.50 -5.15
CA PRO A 202 38.30 19.29 -6.52
C PRO A 202 37.83 20.35 -7.51
N ILE A 203 36.57 20.82 -7.38
CA ILE A 203 36.00 21.88 -8.20
C ILE A 203 35.37 22.94 -7.30
N GLU A 204 35.91 24.15 -7.35
CA GLU A 204 35.47 25.31 -6.57
C GLU A 204 34.79 26.34 -7.47
N VAL A 205 33.52 26.67 -7.18
CA VAL A 205 32.74 27.70 -7.88
C VAL A 205 32.35 28.78 -6.89
N THR A 206 33.35 29.52 -6.41
CA THR A 206 33.22 30.46 -5.28
C THR A 206 33.49 31.91 -5.68
N GLY A 207 33.81 32.15 -6.95
CA GLY A 207 33.89 33.47 -7.53
C GLY A 207 32.54 34.19 -7.59
N ARG A 208 32.43 35.44 -7.12
CA ARG A 208 31.14 36.15 -7.09
C ARG A 208 30.43 36.14 -8.46
N LEU A 209 29.22 35.56 -8.52
CA LEU A 209 28.42 35.34 -9.73
C LEU A 209 29.06 34.40 -10.79
N ALA A 210 30.03 33.57 -10.41
CA ALA A 210 30.59 32.56 -11.28
C ALA A 210 29.53 31.52 -11.67
N THR A 211 29.69 30.91 -12.85
CA THR A 211 28.77 29.87 -13.31
C THR A 211 29.53 28.67 -13.85
N LEU A 212 29.21 27.48 -13.36
CA LEU A 212 29.61 26.21 -13.95
C LEU A 212 28.42 25.55 -14.64
N THR A 213 28.57 25.20 -15.92
CA THR A 213 27.56 24.47 -16.69
C THR A 213 28.10 23.12 -17.13
N ILE A 214 27.48 22.06 -16.66
CA ILE A 214 27.78 20.67 -16.97
C ILE A 214 26.79 20.19 -18.04
N ALA A 215 27.27 20.08 -19.28
CA ALA A 215 26.48 19.64 -20.42
C ALA A 215 26.48 18.11 -20.59
N ASP A 216 25.75 17.62 -21.60
CA ASP A 216 25.70 16.20 -21.96
C ASP A 216 27.11 15.63 -22.20
N GLY A 217 27.26 14.34 -21.85
CA GLY A 217 28.52 13.60 -22.02
C GLY A 217 29.62 13.96 -21.03
N THR A 218 29.41 14.94 -20.15
CA THR A 218 30.37 15.26 -19.09
C THR A 218 30.20 14.34 -17.88
N GLU A 219 31.32 13.87 -17.32
CA GLU A 219 31.39 13.03 -16.12
C GLU A 219 32.37 13.64 -15.12
N ILE A 220 31.94 13.78 -13.86
CA ILE A 220 32.72 14.35 -12.77
C ILE A 220 32.75 13.34 -11.63
N GLY A 221 33.95 13.03 -11.14
CA GLY A 221 34.19 12.11 -10.04
C GLY A 221 34.41 10.66 -10.48
N PRO A 222 34.60 9.74 -9.52
CA PRO A 222 34.54 9.97 -8.08
C PRO A 222 35.77 10.67 -7.49
N PHE A 223 35.54 11.39 -6.39
CA PHE A 223 36.57 12.04 -5.57
C PHE A 223 36.50 11.51 -4.12
N PRO A 224 37.25 10.45 -3.79
CA PRO A 224 37.28 9.89 -2.44
C PRO A 224 37.57 10.94 -1.37
N GLY A 225 36.75 10.95 -0.32
CA GLY A 225 36.91 11.82 0.86
C GLY A 225 36.59 13.30 0.62
N ASN A 226 36.09 13.69 -0.56
CA ASN A 226 35.79 15.08 -0.89
C ASN A 226 34.45 15.20 -1.63
N SER A 227 33.75 16.31 -1.40
CA SER A 227 32.60 16.69 -2.22
C SER A 227 33.07 17.05 -3.62
N CYS A 228 32.37 16.60 -4.67
CA CYS A 228 32.85 16.81 -6.04
C CYS A 228 32.91 18.30 -6.41
N ILE A 229 31.92 19.08 -5.98
CA ILE A 229 31.77 20.50 -6.31
C ILE A 229 31.36 21.27 -5.06
N ILE A 230 32.06 22.36 -4.76
CA ILE A 230 31.57 23.41 -3.87
C ILE A 230 31.14 24.64 -4.69
N VAL A 231 29.99 25.21 -4.35
CA VAL A 231 29.48 26.43 -4.96
C VAL A 231 29.05 27.42 -3.89
N SER A 232 29.53 28.66 -3.97
CA SER A 232 29.18 29.71 -3.02
C SER A 232 29.23 31.14 -3.58
N HIS A 233 28.93 32.14 -2.75
CA HIS A 233 29.02 33.57 -3.09
C HIS A 233 28.17 34.00 -4.30
N ASP A 234 26.87 33.65 -4.27
CA ASP A 234 25.88 33.88 -5.33
C ASP A 234 26.22 33.20 -6.67
N SER A 235 27.08 32.19 -6.65
CA SER A 235 27.46 31.42 -7.84
C SER A 235 26.39 30.41 -8.24
N THR A 236 26.51 29.92 -9.47
CA THR A 236 25.54 29.00 -10.08
C THR A 236 26.18 27.74 -10.63
N VAL A 237 25.60 26.58 -10.32
CA VAL A 237 25.90 25.30 -11.01
C VAL A 237 24.67 24.90 -11.83
N ASN A 238 24.86 24.61 -13.12
CA ASN A 238 23.84 24.11 -14.03
C ASN A 238 24.18 22.69 -14.49
N LEU A 239 23.41 21.69 -14.06
CA LEU A 239 23.49 20.32 -14.59
C LEU A 239 22.44 20.14 -15.68
N ASN A 240 22.88 20.18 -16.94
CA ASN A 240 21.98 20.08 -18.11
C ASN A 240 21.90 18.67 -18.69
N GLY A 241 22.76 17.73 -18.27
CA GLY A 241 22.87 16.43 -18.91
C GLY A 241 23.93 15.45 -18.39
N GLY A 242 25.06 15.95 -17.89
CA GLY A 242 26.18 15.11 -17.43
C GLY A 242 25.93 14.30 -16.15
N LYS A 243 26.99 13.68 -15.64
CA LYS A 243 26.98 12.86 -14.43
C LYS A 243 27.95 13.41 -13.38
N ILE A 244 27.50 13.45 -12.14
CA ILE A 244 28.32 13.65 -10.96
C ILE A 244 28.25 12.35 -10.18
N LEU A 245 29.38 11.67 -10.03
CA LEU A 245 29.45 10.29 -9.54
C LEU A 245 30.29 10.22 -8.26
N GLY A 246 29.75 9.57 -7.23
CA GLY A 246 30.47 9.22 -6.01
C GLY A 246 30.98 7.78 -6.01
N ASP A 247 31.74 7.43 -4.98
CA ASP A 247 32.31 6.09 -4.80
C ASP A 247 31.54 5.18 -3.83
N LYS A 248 30.45 5.68 -3.22
CA LYS A 248 29.63 5.05 -2.18
C LYS A 248 30.35 4.61 -0.89
N GLN A 249 31.67 4.65 -0.85
CA GLN A 249 32.48 4.11 0.25
C GLN A 249 32.92 5.21 1.21
N ASN A 250 33.33 6.35 0.67
CA ASN A 250 33.87 7.45 1.47
C ASN A 250 32.75 8.41 1.85
N THR A 251 32.61 8.65 3.16
CA THR A 251 31.60 9.55 3.70
C THR A 251 32.21 10.91 3.99
N VAL A 252 31.68 11.96 3.36
CA VAL A 252 32.05 13.35 3.64
C VAL A 252 31.08 13.99 4.62
N GLU A 253 31.40 15.13 5.21
CA GLU A 253 30.46 15.78 6.13
C GLU A 253 29.25 16.39 5.40
N TYR A 254 29.50 17.12 4.30
CA TYR A 254 28.47 17.90 3.60
C TYR A 254 28.52 17.71 2.08
N GLY A 255 27.37 17.39 1.47
CA GLY A 255 27.17 17.61 0.03
C GLY A 255 28.03 16.73 -0.86
N GLY A 256 27.97 15.40 -0.72
CA GLY A 256 28.90 14.48 -1.39
C GLY A 256 29.01 14.70 -2.91
N GLY A 257 27.89 14.98 -3.58
CA GLY A 257 27.91 15.47 -4.96
C GLY A 257 28.20 16.98 -5.02
N ILE A 258 27.30 17.78 -4.46
CA ILE A 258 27.38 19.24 -4.48
C ILE A 258 27.19 19.81 -3.07
N TYR A 259 28.16 20.61 -2.63
CA TYR A 259 28.04 21.51 -1.48
C TYR A 259 27.61 22.89 -1.97
N ALA A 260 26.43 23.37 -1.58
CA ALA A 260 25.92 24.69 -1.95
C ALA A 260 25.68 25.59 -0.72
N GLU A 261 26.33 26.75 -0.70
CA GLU A 261 26.19 27.76 0.36
C GLU A 261 26.06 29.16 -0.25
N HIS A 262 24.96 29.87 0.01
CA HIS A 262 24.65 31.13 -0.69
C HIS A 262 24.73 30.99 -2.22
N ALA A 263 24.15 29.93 -2.79
CA ALA A 263 24.31 29.56 -4.19
C ALA A 263 23.01 29.17 -4.90
N THR A 264 23.09 29.00 -6.21
CA THR A 264 22.01 28.40 -7.02
C THR A 264 22.47 27.12 -7.70
N VAL A 265 21.74 26.03 -7.53
CA VAL A 265 21.97 24.77 -8.25
C VAL A 265 20.75 24.45 -9.11
N ASN A 266 20.93 24.40 -10.42
CA ASN A 266 19.90 24.05 -11.39
C ASN A 266 20.16 22.66 -11.96
N VAL A 267 19.31 21.68 -11.63
CA VAL A 267 19.31 20.34 -12.23
C VAL A 267 18.25 20.31 -13.32
N ASN A 268 18.67 20.58 -14.56
CA ASN A 268 17.80 20.57 -15.74
C ASN A 268 17.80 19.20 -16.44
N GLY A 269 18.82 18.39 -16.20
CA GLY A 269 19.03 17.05 -16.75
C GLY A 269 20.11 16.31 -15.96
N GLY A 270 20.64 15.22 -16.51
CA GLY A 270 21.79 14.52 -15.93
C GLY A 270 21.52 13.75 -14.64
N THR A 271 22.59 13.30 -14.01
CA THR A 271 22.53 12.43 -12.82
C THR A 271 23.52 12.86 -11.74
N ILE A 272 23.07 12.87 -10.48
CA ILE A 272 23.92 12.98 -9.28
C ILE A 272 23.73 11.69 -8.49
N SER A 273 24.75 10.83 -8.45
CA SER A 273 24.56 9.49 -7.87
C SER A 273 25.77 8.88 -7.21
N GLY A 274 25.51 8.02 -6.22
CA GLY A 274 26.52 7.19 -5.60
C GLY A 274 27.38 7.88 -4.54
N HIS A 275 26.90 8.96 -3.93
CA HIS A 275 27.64 9.69 -2.92
C HIS A 275 27.24 9.27 -1.51
N SER A 276 28.19 9.32 -0.57
CA SER A 276 27.94 9.14 0.86
C SER A 276 28.32 10.42 1.62
N ALA A 277 27.43 10.93 2.48
CA ALA A 277 27.71 12.10 3.32
C ALA A 277 27.04 12.03 4.70
N THR A 278 27.42 12.87 5.67
CA THR A 278 26.63 13.06 6.89
C THR A 278 25.35 13.82 6.55
N TYR A 279 25.48 14.95 5.83
CA TYR A 279 24.39 15.81 5.41
C TYR A 279 24.39 15.99 3.90
N GLY A 280 23.30 15.61 3.22
CA GLY A 280 23.19 15.86 1.78
C GLY A 280 24.10 14.95 0.95
N GLY A 281 23.73 13.67 0.78
CA GLY A 281 24.52 12.75 -0.06
C GLY A 281 24.69 13.29 -1.49
N GLY A 282 23.58 13.57 -2.16
CA GLY A 282 23.58 14.22 -3.47
C GLY A 282 23.91 15.71 -3.37
N ILE A 283 23.05 16.47 -2.67
CA ILE A 283 23.18 17.93 -2.54
C ILE A 283 23.01 18.36 -1.08
N PHE A 284 23.95 19.16 -0.59
CA PHE A 284 23.79 19.96 0.62
C PHE A 284 23.51 21.43 0.25
N SER A 285 22.61 22.08 0.98
CA SER A 285 22.15 23.44 0.70
C SER A 285 21.99 24.26 1.98
N SER A 286 22.70 25.38 2.09
CA SER A 286 22.54 26.40 3.13
C SER A 286 22.35 27.77 2.48
N TYR A 287 21.33 28.55 2.88
CA TYR A 287 20.98 29.85 2.26
C TYR A 287 20.91 29.82 0.72
N SER A 288 20.53 28.67 0.14
CA SER A 288 20.71 28.39 -1.29
C SER A 288 19.40 28.06 -2.02
N ASN A 289 19.43 28.14 -3.34
CA ASN A 289 18.31 27.84 -4.22
C ASN A 289 18.58 26.60 -5.06
N ILE A 290 17.88 25.50 -4.78
CA ILE A 290 17.99 24.24 -5.52
C ILE A 290 16.77 24.10 -6.44
N LYS A 291 16.99 24.02 -7.75
CA LYS A 291 15.93 23.97 -8.77
C LYS A 291 16.08 22.72 -9.62
N ILE A 292 15.17 21.78 -9.46
CA ILE A 292 15.11 20.53 -10.21
C ILE A 292 14.04 20.68 -11.30
N ASN A 293 14.47 20.95 -12.52
CA ASN A 293 13.60 21.02 -13.70
C ASN A 293 13.59 19.70 -14.49
N GLY A 294 14.54 18.80 -14.21
CA GLY A 294 14.73 17.50 -14.84
C GLY A 294 15.79 16.69 -14.10
N GLY A 295 16.37 15.68 -14.77
CA GLY A 295 17.49 14.89 -14.23
C GLY A 295 17.11 13.93 -13.09
N THR A 296 18.14 13.32 -12.50
CA THR A 296 17.98 12.29 -11.46
C THR A 296 18.99 12.47 -10.34
N ILE A 297 18.53 12.44 -9.09
CA ILE A 297 19.37 12.34 -7.90
C ILE A 297 19.11 10.97 -7.28
N SER A 298 20.06 10.05 -7.40
CA SER A 298 19.83 8.65 -7.02
C SER A 298 20.97 7.97 -6.31
N ASP A 299 20.65 6.90 -5.58
CA ASP A 299 21.63 5.98 -4.99
C ASP A 299 22.65 6.69 -4.07
N ASN A 300 22.24 7.80 -3.45
CA ASN A 300 23.05 8.50 -2.47
C ASN A 300 22.67 8.06 -1.05
N GLN A 301 23.63 8.13 -0.13
CA GLN A 301 23.47 7.74 1.26
C GLN A 301 23.87 8.86 2.21
N SER A 302 23.15 9.04 3.31
CA SER A 302 23.55 9.98 4.36
C SER A 302 22.88 9.78 5.71
N ILE A 303 23.36 10.46 6.76
CA ILE A 303 22.63 10.52 8.04
C ILE A 303 21.35 11.34 7.84
N ARG A 304 21.41 12.51 7.20
CA ARG A 304 20.22 13.31 6.89
C ARG A 304 20.19 13.76 5.42
N GLY A 305 19.02 13.68 4.79
CA GLY A 305 18.78 14.27 3.47
C GLY A 305 19.62 13.68 2.34
N SER A 306 19.54 12.37 2.08
CA SER A 306 20.47 11.72 1.14
C SER A 306 20.35 12.22 -0.29
N GLY A 307 19.15 12.46 -0.80
CA GLY A 307 18.99 13.17 -2.06
C GLY A 307 19.40 14.64 -1.89
N ILE A 308 18.63 15.37 -1.07
CA ILE A 308 18.86 16.80 -0.80
C ILE A 308 18.72 17.05 0.71
N TYR A 309 19.69 17.75 1.29
CA TYR A 309 19.63 18.31 2.64
C TYR A 309 19.66 19.83 2.56
N ALA A 310 18.58 20.49 2.96
CA ALA A 310 18.39 21.94 2.85
C ALA A 310 18.12 22.58 4.21
N ILE A 311 18.91 23.59 4.54
CA ILE A 311 18.86 24.32 5.82
C ILE A 311 18.97 25.83 5.62
N ASN A 312 18.68 26.58 6.69
CA ASN A 312 18.96 28.02 6.79
C ASN A 312 18.35 28.83 5.63
N ASP A 313 17.02 28.90 5.57
CA ASP A 313 16.24 29.59 4.54
C ASP A 313 16.54 29.15 3.10
N SER A 314 16.98 27.90 2.90
CA SER A 314 17.14 27.31 1.58
C SER A 314 15.79 27.05 0.92
N ASN A 315 15.76 27.16 -0.41
CA ASN A 315 14.57 26.92 -1.23
C ASN A 315 14.83 25.77 -2.21
N VAL A 316 14.04 24.70 -2.09
CA VAL A 316 14.06 23.56 -3.00
C VAL A 316 12.81 23.62 -3.88
N SER A 317 12.98 23.57 -5.20
CA SER A 317 11.85 23.58 -6.13
C SER A 317 11.96 22.48 -7.18
N LEU A 318 10.91 21.69 -7.34
CA LEU A 318 10.82 20.62 -8.33
C LEU A 318 9.72 20.95 -9.35
N LYS A 319 10.11 21.10 -10.63
CA LYS A 319 9.21 21.22 -11.79
C LYS A 319 9.32 20.02 -12.74
N GLY A 320 10.33 19.17 -12.53
CA GLY A 320 10.50 17.87 -13.16
C GLY A 320 11.55 17.06 -12.41
N GLY A 321 12.04 16.00 -13.03
CA GLY A 321 13.13 15.18 -12.49
C GLY A 321 12.70 14.17 -11.43
N SER A 322 13.68 13.44 -10.91
CA SER A 322 13.45 12.31 -10.01
C SER A 322 14.47 12.25 -8.88
N ILE A 323 14.01 12.08 -7.64
CA ILE A 323 14.83 11.81 -6.45
C ILE A 323 14.49 10.39 -6.01
N ILE A 324 15.39 9.43 -6.27
CA ILE A 324 15.07 8.00 -6.21
C ILE A 324 16.15 7.14 -5.57
N HIS A 325 15.79 6.05 -4.91
CA HIS A 325 16.74 5.07 -4.37
C HIS A 325 17.79 5.65 -3.40
N ASN A 326 17.51 6.80 -2.79
CA ASN A 326 18.39 7.37 -1.79
C ASN A 326 18.10 6.74 -0.43
N LYS A 327 19.15 6.59 0.39
CA LYS A 327 19.08 5.92 1.69
C LYS A 327 19.59 6.82 2.81
N SER A 328 18.70 7.26 3.70
CA SER A 328 19.08 8.10 4.84
C SER A 328 18.67 7.49 6.17
N GLY A 329 18.98 8.12 7.30
CA GLY A 329 18.21 7.87 8.52
C GLY A 329 17.18 8.95 8.85
N GLN A 330 17.17 10.09 8.14
CA GLN A 330 16.04 11.03 8.12
C GLN A 330 15.91 11.71 6.74
N GLY A 331 14.70 11.75 6.17
CA GLY A 331 14.42 12.49 4.94
C GLY A 331 15.19 11.96 3.73
N ALA A 332 15.05 10.68 3.37
CA ALA A 332 15.94 10.07 2.39
C ALA A 332 15.91 10.71 1.00
N GLY A 333 14.73 11.16 0.55
CA GLY A 333 14.63 12.01 -0.64
C GLY A 333 15.06 13.45 -0.34
N VAL A 334 14.29 14.14 0.50
CA VAL A 334 14.52 15.54 0.85
C VAL A 334 14.41 15.75 2.35
N TYR A 335 15.37 16.45 2.94
CA TYR A 335 15.34 16.92 4.32
C TYR A 335 15.34 18.45 4.35
N LEU A 336 14.46 19.05 5.15
CA LEU A 336 14.32 20.50 5.31
C LEU A 336 14.38 20.90 6.79
N SER A 337 15.20 21.90 7.10
CA SER A 337 15.19 22.58 8.40
C SER A 337 15.21 24.10 8.21
N ILE A 338 14.19 24.81 8.71
CA ILE A 338 14.04 26.27 8.47
C ILE A 338 14.18 26.56 6.98
N SER A 339 13.40 25.87 6.13
CA SER A 339 13.56 25.90 4.68
C SER A 339 12.24 25.60 3.97
N LYS A 340 12.23 25.76 2.64
CA LYS A 340 11.00 25.63 1.84
C LYS A 340 11.14 24.63 0.70
N LEU A 341 10.06 23.92 0.42
CA LEU A 341 9.92 23.01 -0.72
C LEU A 341 8.68 23.35 -1.55
N PHE A 342 8.87 23.46 -2.86
CA PHE A 342 7.78 23.63 -3.82
C PHE A 342 7.84 22.56 -4.90
N ILE A 343 6.78 21.76 -5.06
CA ILE A 343 6.68 20.76 -6.13
C ILE A 343 5.51 21.10 -7.04
N ASN A 344 5.83 21.41 -8.29
CA ASN A 344 4.85 21.77 -9.31
C ASN A 344 5.30 21.29 -10.70
N GLY A 345 5.18 19.98 -10.92
CA GLY A 345 5.29 19.36 -12.22
C GLY A 345 4.80 17.91 -12.18
N GLU A 346 3.95 17.52 -13.13
CA GLU A 346 3.42 16.14 -13.20
C GLU A 346 4.53 15.08 -13.33
N SER A 347 5.67 15.45 -13.92
CA SER A 347 6.85 14.59 -14.07
C SER A 347 7.75 14.52 -12.84
N CYS A 348 7.50 15.30 -11.79
CA CYS A 348 8.29 15.24 -10.55
C CYS A 348 8.07 13.91 -9.83
N GLN A 349 9.15 13.24 -9.46
CA GLN A 349 9.10 11.96 -8.74
C GLN A 349 9.99 12.01 -7.49
N ILE A 350 9.43 11.66 -6.33
CA ILE A 350 10.19 11.30 -5.13
C ILE A 350 9.78 9.87 -4.81
N THR A 351 10.59 8.89 -5.23
CA THR A 351 10.15 7.50 -5.20
C THR A 351 11.22 6.52 -4.79
N GLN A 352 10.84 5.46 -4.08
CA GLN A 352 11.76 4.39 -3.68
C GLN A 352 12.93 4.88 -2.81
N ASN A 353 12.76 5.97 -2.08
CA ASN A 353 13.72 6.40 -1.07
C ASN A 353 13.42 5.67 0.25
N THR A 354 14.47 5.35 0.99
CA THR A 354 14.35 4.54 2.19
C THR A 354 15.07 5.20 3.35
N VAL A 355 14.35 5.40 4.44
CA VAL A 355 14.93 5.75 5.71
C VAL A 355 15.19 4.49 6.52
N THR A 356 16.44 4.33 7.00
CA THR A 356 16.92 3.20 7.80
C THR A 356 17.46 3.64 9.14
N THR A 357 17.56 2.70 10.09
CA THR A 357 18.07 2.94 11.45
C THR A 357 19.59 2.81 11.56
N GLU A 358 20.26 2.33 10.51
CA GLU A 358 21.72 2.17 10.40
C GLU A 358 22.29 3.13 9.34
N PRO A 359 23.52 3.66 9.50
CA PRO A 359 24.59 3.22 10.42
C PRO A 359 24.73 3.98 11.76
N SER A 360 23.78 4.82 12.19
CA SER A 360 23.94 5.63 13.42
C SER A 360 22.68 5.63 14.31
N PRO A 361 22.67 4.90 15.46
CA PRO A 361 21.44 4.67 16.24
C PRO A 361 21.07 5.72 17.30
N LYS A 362 21.96 6.63 17.72
CA LYS A 362 21.76 7.37 18.99
C LYS A 362 20.79 8.56 18.91
N ASP A 363 20.66 9.23 17.77
CA ASP A 363 19.81 10.44 17.61
C ASP A 363 18.85 10.37 16.42
N MET A 364 18.79 9.23 15.73
CA MET A 364 18.08 9.08 14.47
C MET A 364 16.73 8.41 14.68
N ARG A 365 15.67 9.12 14.34
CA ARG A 365 14.29 8.65 14.56
C ARG A 365 13.66 8.02 13.33
N GLY A 366 14.40 7.61 12.29
CA GLY A 366 13.83 6.87 11.17
C GLY A 366 12.58 7.53 10.53
N GLU A 367 12.65 8.84 10.22
CA GLU A 367 11.50 9.65 9.82
C GLU A 367 11.58 10.17 8.39
N GLY A 368 10.44 10.24 7.69
CA GLY A 368 10.31 10.88 6.38
C GLY A 368 10.98 10.06 5.28
N GLY A 369 10.40 8.91 4.92
CA GLY A 369 10.95 8.03 3.89
C GLY A 369 11.20 8.78 2.57
N GLY A 370 10.26 9.63 2.16
CA GLY A 370 10.43 10.56 1.04
C GLY A 370 10.96 11.92 1.50
N ILE A 371 10.15 12.63 2.30
CA ILE A 371 10.40 14.01 2.71
C ILE A 371 10.35 14.11 4.25
N TYR A 372 11.32 14.81 4.82
CA TYR A 372 11.33 15.20 6.23
C TYR A 372 11.36 16.73 6.36
N LEU A 373 10.50 17.28 7.22
CA LEU A 373 10.43 18.71 7.52
C LEU A 373 10.52 18.97 9.02
N ILE A 374 11.33 19.97 9.39
CA ILE A 374 11.33 20.56 10.73
C ILE A 374 11.39 22.08 10.62
N TYR A 375 10.50 22.80 11.31
CA TYR A 375 10.38 24.27 11.20
C TYR A 375 10.32 24.78 9.74
N SER A 376 9.67 24.03 8.86
CA SER A 376 9.78 24.21 7.41
C SER A 376 8.41 24.23 6.72
N GLU A 377 8.40 24.57 5.44
CA GLU A 377 7.18 24.65 4.63
C GLU A 377 7.30 23.82 3.35
N ALA A 378 6.28 23.02 3.04
CA ALA A 378 6.14 22.34 1.75
C ALA A 378 4.79 22.65 1.10
N GLU A 379 4.83 23.03 -0.18
CA GLU A 379 3.66 23.15 -1.04
C GLU A 379 3.82 22.24 -2.26
N ILE A 380 2.87 21.32 -2.43
CA ILE A 380 2.93 20.23 -3.41
C ILE A 380 1.67 20.30 -4.26
N GLU A 381 1.77 20.85 -5.47
CA GLU A 381 0.64 21.05 -6.38
C GLU A 381 0.48 19.92 -7.40
N SER A 382 1.57 19.26 -7.77
CA SER A 382 1.56 18.11 -8.68
C SER A 382 2.82 17.27 -8.54
N GLY A 383 2.82 16.07 -9.13
CA GLY A 383 3.93 15.12 -9.04
C GLY A 383 3.56 13.88 -8.25
N THR A 384 4.52 12.99 -8.06
CA THR A 384 4.31 11.69 -7.42
C THR A 384 5.33 11.44 -6.31
N ILE A 385 4.82 11.13 -5.11
CA ILE A 385 5.58 10.65 -3.96
C ILE A 385 5.16 9.21 -3.70
N ASN A 386 5.99 8.25 -4.08
CA ASN A 386 5.54 6.86 -4.19
C ASN A 386 6.57 5.83 -3.75
N LYS A 387 6.14 4.75 -3.10
CA LYS A 387 7.04 3.64 -2.70
C LYS A 387 8.21 4.08 -1.83
N ASN A 388 8.09 5.17 -1.08
CA ASN A 388 9.09 5.53 -0.09
C ASN A 388 8.81 4.80 1.22
N THR A 389 9.86 4.51 1.98
CA THR A 389 9.77 3.67 3.16
C THR A 389 10.47 4.31 4.34
N ALA A 390 9.78 4.43 5.47
CA ALA A 390 10.36 4.79 6.76
C ALA A 390 10.40 3.53 7.65
N ILE A 391 11.60 2.96 7.84
CA ILE A 391 11.77 1.76 8.65
C ILE A 391 11.82 2.14 10.14
N ALA A 392 11.08 1.41 10.98
CA ALA A 392 11.17 1.52 12.42
C ALA A 392 12.26 0.61 12.99
N ALA A 393 12.86 1.02 14.10
CA ALA A 393 13.68 0.14 14.91
C ALA A 393 12.80 -0.95 15.57
N ALA A 394 13.44 -2.04 15.98
CA ALA A 394 12.78 -2.99 16.86
C ALA A 394 12.31 -2.29 18.16
N PRO A 395 11.17 -2.70 18.75
CA PRO A 395 10.74 -2.17 20.03
C PRO A 395 11.83 -2.34 21.09
N ASP A 396 12.02 -1.34 21.94
CA ASP A 396 12.89 -1.45 23.12
C ASP A 396 12.28 -2.38 24.19
N GLU A 397 13.00 -2.59 25.30
CA GLU A 397 12.57 -3.42 26.42
C GLU A 397 11.25 -2.96 27.07
N ASN A 398 10.87 -1.70 26.88
CA ASN A 398 9.63 -1.10 27.34
C ASN A 398 8.53 -1.10 26.27
N GLY A 399 8.80 -1.68 25.09
CA GLY A 399 7.90 -1.73 23.95
C GLY A 399 7.83 -0.43 23.13
N ASN A 400 8.70 0.56 23.39
CA ASN A 400 8.72 1.79 22.61
C ASN A 400 9.37 1.55 21.25
N ILE A 401 8.69 1.99 20.20
CA ILE A 401 9.19 1.90 18.83
C ILE A 401 9.82 3.23 18.45
N GLN A 402 11.13 3.22 18.17
CA GLN A 402 11.80 4.38 17.62
C GLN A 402 11.67 4.40 16.09
N GLY A 403 11.16 5.53 15.60
CA GLY A 403 11.03 5.81 14.19
C GLY A 403 9.98 5.06 13.42
N GLY A 404 10.17 4.97 12.10
CA GLY A 404 9.13 4.54 11.17
C GLY A 404 7.97 5.53 11.10
N LEU A 405 8.29 6.83 11.02
CA LEU A 405 7.31 7.91 10.98
C LEU A 405 7.27 8.53 9.59
N GLY A 406 6.09 8.60 8.96
CA GLY A 406 5.91 9.30 7.69
C GLY A 406 6.62 8.61 6.53
N GLY A 407 6.00 7.59 5.95
CA GLY A 407 6.59 6.86 4.82
C GLY A 407 6.83 7.77 3.61
N ALA A 408 5.86 8.65 3.31
CA ALA A 408 6.01 9.68 2.29
C ALA A 408 6.57 10.99 2.88
N ILE A 409 5.91 11.52 3.91
CA ILE A 409 6.20 12.83 4.51
C ILE A 409 6.17 12.70 6.03
N SER A 410 7.21 13.15 6.71
CA SER A 410 7.18 13.45 8.15
C SER A 410 7.39 14.95 8.35
N ALA A 411 6.47 15.61 9.06
CA ALA A 411 6.46 17.06 9.23
C ALA A 411 6.32 17.49 10.69
N LYS A 412 7.38 18.06 11.26
CA LYS A 412 7.44 18.51 12.65
C LYS A 412 7.46 20.03 12.72
N TYR A 413 6.50 20.57 13.45
CA TYR A 413 6.29 22.01 13.65
C TYR A 413 6.43 22.78 12.33
N SER A 414 5.75 22.26 11.32
CA SER A 414 5.93 22.59 9.91
C SER A 414 4.58 22.75 9.23
N ARG A 415 4.58 23.44 8.09
CA ARG A 415 3.39 23.61 7.25
C ARG A 415 3.52 22.74 6.00
N VAL A 416 2.53 21.87 5.76
CA VAL A 416 2.46 21.08 4.53
C VAL A 416 1.12 21.37 3.85
N THR A 417 1.16 21.74 2.58
CA THR A 417 -0.04 21.95 1.77
C THR A 417 -0.01 21.08 0.51
N ILE A 418 -1.00 20.19 0.38
CA ILE A 418 -1.19 19.31 -0.77
C ILE A 418 -2.33 19.83 -1.62
N LYS A 419 -2.06 20.09 -2.91
CA LYS A 419 -3.01 20.65 -3.87
C LYS A 419 -3.02 19.86 -5.19
N GLY A 420 -3.92 20.28 -6.08
CA GLY A 420 -3.94 19.87 -7.49
C GLY A 420 -4.07 18.37 -7.69
N ASP A 421 -3.24 17.81 -8.58
CA ASP A 421 -3.28 16.40 -8.99
C ASP A 421 -2.16 15.57 -8.33
N THR A 422 -1.65 16.02 -7.17
CA THR A 422 -0.58 15.36 -6.41
C THR A 422 -0.91 13.90 -6.09
N LYS A 423 0.09 13.02 -6.15
CA LYS A 423 -0.06 11.57 -5.96
C LYS A 423 0.85 11.07 -4.85
N ILE A 424 0.30 10.77 -3.68
CA ILE A 424 1.02 10.15 -2.55
C ILE A 424 0.56 8.70 -2.43
N ARG A 425 1.36 7.75 -2.93
CA ARG A 425 0.90 6.35 -3.06
C ARG A 425 1.91 5.30 -2.64
N ASN A 426 1.42 4.18 -2.11
CA ASN A 426 2.22 3.00 -1.85
C ASN A 426 3.46 3.26 -0.98
N ASN A 427 3.43 4.28 -0.13
CA ASN A 427 4.50 4.54 0.84
C ASN A 427 4.24 3.69 2.08
N SER A 428 5.32 3.33 2.79
CA SER A 428 5.24 2.46 3.95
C SER A 428 5.97 3.07 5.15
N ALA A 429 5.39 2.92 6.34
CA ALA A 429 6.01 3.35 7.58
C ALA A 429 5.97 2.22 8.64
N GLY A 430 7.05 2.08 9.41
CA GLY A 430 7.15 1.04 10.42
C GLY A 430 6.30 1.28 11.68
N ASN A 431 5.83 2.50 11.93
CA ASN A 431 5.13 2.86 13.17
C ASN A 431 3.90 3.75 12.93
N ARG A 432 4.06 4.97 12.40
CA ARG A 432 2.96 5.93 12.26
C ARG A 432 3.02 6.70 10.96
N GLY A 433 1.88 6.98 10.35
CA GLY A 433 1.82 7.83 9.15
C GLY A 433 2.38 7.12 7.93
N GLY A 434 1.68 6.12 7.38
CA GLY A 434 2.12 5.40 6.18
C GLY A 434 2.40 6.34 5.01
N ALA A 435 1.50 7.32 4.80
CA ALA A 435 1.73 8.45 3.91
C ALA A 435 2.31 9.64 4.69
N ILE A 436 1.54 10.24 5.59
CA ILE A 436 1.91 11.50 6.27
C ILE A 436 1.92 11.30 7.79
N TYR A 437 3.03 11.68 8.42
CA TYR A 437 3.12 11.92 9.86
C TYR A 437 3.29 13.43 10.09
N THR A 438 2.55 14.00 11.04
CA THR A 438 2.71 15.42 11.41
C THR A 438 2.55 15.66 12.90
N GLU A 439 3.37 16.56 13.46
CA GLU A 439 3.46 16.79 14.90
C GLU A 439 3.60 18.29 15.26
N GLY A 440 2.80 18.74 16.22
CA GLY A 440 2.94 20.03 16.90
C GLY A 440 3.20 19.87 18.41
N THR A 441 3.64 20.92 19.08
CA THR A 441 3.93 20.99 20.54
C THR A 441 3.39 22.28 21.17
N ASN A 442 3.54 22.50 22.48
CA ASN A 442 3.20 23.79 23.13
C ASN A 442 3.88 24.99 22.51
N ASN A 443 5.14 24.85 22.16
CA ASN A 443 5.95 25.96 21.69
C ASN A 443 5.88 26.10 20.16
N ASP A 444 5.65 24.99 19.46
CA ASP A 444 5.83 24.93 18.02
C ASP A 444 4.61 24.31 17.32
N SER A 445 3.96 25.06 16.44
CA SER A 445 2.75 24.61 15.73
C SER A 445 3.05 23.88 14.42
N SER A 446 2.22 22.90 14.07
CA SER A 446 2.13 22.28 12.75
C SER A 446 0.78 22.54 12.08
N LEU A 447 0.79 22.56 10.74
CA LEU A 447 -0.41 22.71 9.93
C LEU A 447 -0.35 21.81 8.70
N LEU A 448 -1.35 20.94 8.55
CA LEU A 448 -1.51 20.11 7.36
C LEU A 448 -2.76 20.53 6.59
N ASN A 449 -2.59 21.02 5.37
CA ASN A 449 -3.68 21.38 4.47
C ASN A 449 -3.76 20.40 3.30
N ILE A 450 -4.91 19.78 3.09
CA ILE A 450 -5.23 18.94 1.93
C ILE A 450 -6.36 19.61 1.14
N GLU A 451 -5.98 20.33 0.09
CA GLU A 451 -6.88 21.02 -0.82
C GLU A 451 -7.18 20.17 -2.09
N GLY A 452 -6.34 19.16 -2.36
CA GLY A 452 -6.45 18.31 -3.55
C GLY A 452 -5.55 17.07 -3.49
N GLY A 453 -5.35 16.42 -4.63
CA GLY A 453 -4.49 15.24 -4.77
C GLY A 453 -5.13 13.92 -4.33
N THR A 454 -4.32 12.87 -4.33
CA THR A 454 -4.72 11.52 -3.90
C THR A 454 -3.68 10.91 -2.96
N ILE A 455 -4.13 10.46 -1.80
CA ILE A 455 -3.38 9.69 -0.81
C ILE A 455 -3.96 8.27 -0.78
N SER A 456 -3.27 7.30 -1.39
CA SER A 456 -3.82 5.96 -1.52
C SER A 456 -2.80 4.82 -1.61
N GLY A 457 -3.15 3.65 -1.11
CA GLY A 457 -2.32 2.46 -1.14
C GLY A 457 -1.17 2.51 -0.14
N ASN A 458 -1.15 3.48 0.78
CA ASN A 458 -0.08 3.59 1.77
C ASN A 458 -0.31 2.60 2.91
N HIS A 459 0.78 2.14 3.52
CA HIS A 459 0.78 1.06 4.51
C HIS A 459 1.53 1.48 5.77
N VAL A 460 1.07 1.03 6.94
CA VAL A 460 1.79 1.25 8.20
C VAL A 460 1.64 0.04 9.11
N ASN A 461 2.70 -0.38 9.79
CA ASN A 461 2.58 -1.50 10.74
C ASN A 461 1.85 -1.10 12.02
N GLY A 462 2.00 0.16 12.47
CA GLY A 462 1.22 0.72 13.58
C GLY A 462 -0.08 1.35 13.10
N SER A 463 -0.20 2.68 13.12
CA SER A 463 -1.48 3.37 12.89
C SER A 463 -1.38 4.62 12.01
N GLY A 464 -2.49 5.03 11.42
CA GLY A 464 -2.58 6.21 10.55
C GLY A 464 -1.92 5.96 9.20
N ALA A 465 -2.42 4.99 8.44
CA ALA A 465 -1.81 4.60 7.18
C ALA A 465 -1.85 5.72 6.13
N GLY A 466 -2.96 6.50 6.10
CA GLY A 466 -3.03 7.73 5.33
C GLY A 466 -2.30 8.86 6.06
N ILE A 467 -2.89 9.32 7.17
CA ILE A 467 -2.41 10.46 7.97
C ILE A 467 -2.37 10.05 9.43
N PHE A 468 -1.27 10.37 10.10
CA PHE A 468 -1.17 10.36 11.56
C PHE A 468 -0.78 11.77 12.01
N ALA A 469 -1.63 12.41 12.82
CA ALA A 469 -1.39 13.74 13.35
C ALA A 469 -1.41 13.73 14.88
N ILE A 470 -0.46 14.43 15.50
CA ILE A 470 -0.31 14.47 16.94
C ILE A 470 0.03 15.86 17.46
N CYS A 471 -0.55 16.23 18.60
CA CYS A 471 -0.13 17.38 19.37
C CYS A 471 0.50 16.91 20.69
N SER A 472 1.78 17.17 20.88
CA SER A 472 2.56 16.75 22.05
C SER A 472 2.69 17.90 23.04
N ARG A 473 1.95 17.85 24.15
CA ARG A 473 1.93 18.88 25.21
C ARG A 473 1.55 20.28 24.72
N GLY A 474 0.73 20.39 23.67
CA GLY A 474 0.35 21.67 23.06
C GLY A 474 -0.92 22.30 23.60
N ASN A 475 -1.39 23.35 22.93
CA ASN A 475 -2.77 23.85 23.00
C ASN A 475 -3.53 23.49 21.73
N LYS A 476 -4.85 23.70 21.71
CA LYS A 476 -5.77 23.32 20.62
C LYS A 476 -5.48 23.93 19.23
N HIS A 477 -4.50 24.82 19.09
CA HIS A 477 -4.12 25.46 17.82
C HIS A 477 -2.71 25.07 17.37
N ASN A 478 -2.02 24.19 18.11
CA ASN A 478 -0.67 23.78 17.76
C ASN A 478 -0.62 22.65 16.72
N MET A 479 -1.74 21.99 16.42
CA MET A 479 -1.79 20.96 15.38
C MET A 479 -3.17 20.91 14.73
N ASP A 480 -3.30 21.54 13.56
CA ASP A 480 -4.53 21.50 12.76
C ASP A 480 -4.34 20.68 11.48
N VAL A 481 -5.31 19.83 11.19
CA VAL A 481 -5.44 19.12 9.91
C VAL A 481 -6.67 19.66 9.17
N ASN A 482 -6.45 20.39 8.07
CA ASN A 482 -7.51 20.94 7.25
C ASN A 482 -7.65 20.11 5.97
N ILE A 483 -8.85 19.59 5.70
CA ILE A 483 -9.16 18.85 4.48
C ILE A 483 -10.38 19.49 3.82
N SER A 484 -10.14 20.17 2.69
CA SER A 484 -11.18 20.78 1.85
C SER A 484 -11.36 20.02 0.52
N GLY A 485 -10.42 19.15 0.14
CA GLY A 485 -10.53 18.40 -1.10
C GLY A 485 -9.64 17.16 -1.14
N GLY A 486 -9.46 16.63 -2.35
CA GLY A 486 -8.63 15.45 -2.59
C GLY A 486 -9.31 14.13 -2.22
N THR A 487 -8.54 13.06 -2.32
CA THR A 487 -9.00 11.69 -2.07
C THR A 487 -8.03 10.94 -1.16
N ILE A 488 -8.51 10.44 -0.03
CA ILE A 488 -7.78 9.61 0.93
C ILE A 488 -8.49 8.26 0.97
N THR A 489 -7.89 7.23 0.38
CA THR A 489 -8.58 5.94 0.19
C THR A 489 -7.60 4.78 0.10
N ASN A 490 -8.01 3.59 0.52
CA ASN A 490 -7.24 2.36 0.44
C ASN A 490 -5.88 2.51 1.16
N ASN A 491 -5.87 3.04 2.38
CA ASN A 491 -4.65 3.11 3.20
C ASN A 491 -4.80 2.15 4.38
N TYR A 492 -3.84 1.26 4.57
CA TYR A 492 -3.97 0.10 5.45
C TYR A 492 -2.98 0.10 6.61
N SER A 493 -3.48 -0.14 7.82
CA SER A 493 -2.69 -0.36 9.02
C SER A 493 -2.68 -1.83 9.40
N GLY A 494 -1.58 -2.32 9.96
CA GLY A 494 -1.43 -3.70 10.43
C GLY A 494 -0.60 -4.56 9.47
N THR A 495 -0.54 -5.87 9.74
CA THR A 495 0.19 -6.82 8.89
C THR A 495 -0.61 -8.11 8.72
N GLY A 496 -0.62 -8.65 7.50
CA GLY A 496 -1.26 -9.94 7.20
C GLY A 496 -2.77 -9.92 7.42
N GLU A 497 -3.28 -10.89 8.18
CA GLU A 497 -4.74 -11.04 8.44
C GLU A 497 -5.34 -9.92 9.30
N ASN A 498 -4.52 -9.05 9.91
CA ASN A 498 -4.96 -7.93 10.75
C ASN A 498 -4.88 -6.58 10.02
N GLU A 499 -4.92 -6.56 8.68
CA GLU A 499 -4.94 -5.31 7.92
C GLU A 499 -6.31 -4.65 7.95
N GLU A 500 -6.35 -3.41 8.42
CA GLU A 500 -7.55 -2.58 8.46
C GLU A 500 -7.34 -1.27 7.69
N GLU A 501 -8.36 -0.82 6.97
CA GLU A 501 -8.30 0.48 6.30
C GLU A 501 -8.42 1.61 7.35
N ASN A 502 -7.30 2.27 7.63
CA ASN A 502 -7.21 3.36 8.61
C ASN A 502 -6.66 4.62 7.93
N ALA A 503 -7.56 5.53 7.60
CA ALA A 503 -7.25 6.71 6.82
C ALA A 503 -6.53 7.79 7.63
N ILE A 504 -7.07 8.12 8.81
CA ILE A 504 -6.62 9.24 9.62
C ILE A 504 -6.61 8.82 11.09
N VAL A 505 -5.53 9.12 11.80
CA VAL A 505 -5.47 9.05 13.26
C VAL A 505 -5.09 10.42 13.80
N LEU A 506 -5.87 10.88 14.76
CA LEU A 506 -5.69 12.14 15.47
C LEU A 506 -5.39 11.84 16.93
N MET A 507 -4.36 12.47 17.50
CA MET A 507 -3.91 12.19 18.86
C MET A 507 -3.47 13.46 19.60
N GLY A 508 -3.73 13.50 20.90
CA GLY A 508 -3.05 14.37 21.85
C GLY A 508 -2.13 13.54 22.74
N TRP A 509 -0.96 14.07 23.08
CA TRP A 509 -0.04 13.44 24.04
C TRP A 509 0.37 14.45 25.08
N ASP A 510 -0.26 14.39 26.26
CA ASP A 510 0.18 15.08 27.47
C ASP A 510 -0.09 14.15 28.68
N PRO A 511 0.84 14.00 29.63
CA PRO A 511 0.55 13.34 30.90
C PRO A 511 -0.63 13.95 31.69
N ASN A 512 -0.96 15.21 31.44
CA ASN A 512 -2.02 15.97 32.11
C ASN A 512 -2.99 16.63 31.10
N LEU A 513 -3.58 15.83 30.21
CA LEU A 513 -4.58 16.33 29.26
C LEU A 513 -5.73 17.06 29.98
N THR A 514 -6.14 18.19 29.43
CA THR A 514 -7.30 19.02 29.82
C THR A 514 -8.09 19.44 28.57
N GLU A 515 -9.23 20.11 28.75
CA GLU A 515 -9.98 20.69 27.63
C GLU A 515 -9.20 21.77 26.87
N ASP A 516 -8.20 22.38 27.51
CA ASP A 516 -7.34 23.42 26.93
C ASP A 516 -6.01 22.88 26.38
N THR A 517 -5.66 21.62 26.68
CA THR A 517 -4.49 20.96 26.07
C THR A 517 -4.77 20.60 24.61
N GLY A 518 -3.71 20.55 23.82
CA GLY A 518 -3.75 20.40 22.38
C GLY A 518 -3.96 18.96 21.94
N PHE A 519 -4.93 18.79 21.07
CA PHE A 519 -5.12 17.61 20.24
C PHE A 519 -4.84 17.98 18.79
N ALA A 520 -4.55 16.98 17.97
CA ALA A 520 -4.60 17.17 16.53
C ALA A 520 -6.07 17.22 16.07
N ASP A 521 -6.61 18.40 15.83
CA ASP A 521 -8.01 18.55 15.41
C ASP A 521 -8.13 18.49 13.87
N LEU A 522 -9.28 18.00 13.40
CA LEU A 522 -9.57 17.84 11.97
C LEU A 522 -10.67 18.80 11.53
N HIS A 523 -10.40 19.62 10.53
CA HIS A 523 -11.37 20.51 9.91
C HIS A 523 -11.76 20.01 8.52
N LEU A 524 -13.06 19.75 8.32
CA LEU A 524 -13.64 19.28 7.07
C LEU A 524 -14.51 20.38 6.43
N SER A 525 -14.29 20.61 5.13
CA SER A 525 -15.07 21.54 4.32
C SER A 525 -15.12 21.08 2.86
N ASP A 526 -15.92 21.74 2.02
CA ASP A 526 -15.94 21.55 0.56
C ASP A 526 -16.19 20.09 0.12
N SER A 527 -15.29 19.40 -0.60
CA SER A 527 -15.61 18.09 -1.22
C SER A 527 -14.49 17.04 -1.14
N PRO A 528 -14.02 16.67 0.06
CA PRO A 528 -13.06 15.60 0.22
C PRO A 528 -13.70 14.22 0.06
N VAL A 529 -12.90 13.25 -0.36
CA VAL A 529 -13.27 11.82 -0.39
C VAL A 529 -12.38 11.08 0.59
N ILE A 530 -12.96 10.49 1.64
CA ILE A 530 -12.25 9.75 2.68
C ILE A 530 -12.89 8.37 2.80
N THR A 531 -12.10 7.29 2.69
CA THR A 531 -12.53 5.92 2.98
C THR A 531 -11.60 5.29 4.00
N GLY A 532 -12.13 4.38 4.82
CA GLY A 532 -11.46 3.88 6.03
C GLY A 532 -11.85 4.67 7.27
N SER A 533 -11.32 4.27 8.43
CA SER A 533 -11.62 4.92 9.69
C SER A 533 -10.88 6.26 9.88
N VAL A 534 -11.57 7.20 10.53
CA VAL A 534 -10.99 8.37 11.20
C VAL A 534 -10.98 8.08 12.69
N THR A 535 -9.79 7.81 13.22
CA THR A 535 -9.62 7.44 14.62
C THR A 535 -9.34 8.67 15.47
N LEU A 536 -10.20 8.90 16.45
CA LEU A 536 -10.03 9.90 17.48
C LEU A 536 -9.37 9.23 18.68
N SER A 537 -8.04 9.41 18.83
CA SER A 537 -7.31 8.87 19.96
C SER A 537 -7.51 9.73 21.19
N ASP A 538 -8.69 9.61 21.77
CA ASP A 538 -9.09 10.19 23.05
C ASP A 538 -8.34 9.53 24.22
N ASP A 539 -8.33 10.22 25.36
CA ASP A 539 -8.14 9.59 26.66
C ASP A 539 -9.52 9.39 27.33
N ASN A 540 -9.55 8.85 28.53
CA ASN A 540 -10.80 8.64 29.28
C ASN A 540 -11.54 9.94 29.65
N ASN A 541 -11.07 11.14 29.29
CA ASN A 541 -11.63 12.42 29.71
C ASN A 541 -11.70 13.49 28.60
N TYR A 542 -10.86 13.44 27.58
CA TYR A 542 -10.63 14.45 26.56
C TYR A 542 -10.23 13.77 25.25
N GLY A 543 -10.47 14.40 24.11
CA GLY A 543 -10.10 13.82 22.82
C GLY A 543 -10.12 14.83 21.67
N PRO A 544 -9.53 14.47 20.53
CA PRO A 544 -9.55 15.28 19.32
C PRO A 544 -10.97 15.41 18.77
N ARG A 545 -11.22 16.51 18.04
CA ARG A 545 -12.53 16.83 17.47
C ARG A 545 -12.47 16.94 15.95
N ILE A 546 -13.60 16.62 15.31
CA ILE A 546 -13.83 16.89 13.89
C ILE A 546 -14.73 18.14 13.78
N TYR A 547 -14.23 19.21 13.20
CA TYR A 547 -15.00 20.41 12.89
C TYR A 547 -15.53 20.36 11.47
N VAL A 548 -16.83 20.61 11.29
CA VAL A 548 -17.51 20.56 9.98
C VAL A 548 -18.04 21.94 9.58
N GLY A 549 -17.54 22.46 8.47
CA GLY A 549 -17.97 23.73 7.88
C GLY A 549 -19.21 23.63 6.97
N LYS A 550 -19.81 24.78 6.65
CA LYS A 550 -21.04 24.91 5.82
C LYS A 550 -20.99 24.32 4.41
N SER A 551 -19.81 24.13 3.82
CA SER A 551 -19.67 23.73 2.41
C SER A 551 -19.44 22.24 2.18
N LEU A 552 -19.46 21.41 3.24
CA LEU A 552 -19.13 19.99 3.14
C LEU A 552 -20.08 19.23 2.19
N GLN A 553 -19.50 18.43 1.30
CA GLN A 553 -20.15 17.54 0.34
C GLN A 553 -19.32 16.26 0.25
N LEU A 554 -19.69 15.24 1.01
CA LEU A 554 -19.04 13.93 0.91
C LEU A 554 -19.69 13.09 -0.18
N SER A 555 -18.92 12.15 -0.73
CA SER A 555 -19.45 11.09 -1.62
C SER A 555 -20.42 10.16 -0.86
N ASP A 556 -21.12 9.27 -1.57
CA ASP A 556 -22.04 8.26 -0.96
C ASP A 556 -21.40 7.37 0.13
N LYS A 557 -20.08 7.42 0.30
CA LYS A 557 -19.35 6.78 1.39
C LYS A 557 -19.29 7.72 2.58
N HIS A 558 -20.03 7.37 3.63
CA HIS A 558 -19.99 8.04 4.93
C HIS A 558 -18.62 7.84 5.62
N ILE A 559 -18.26 8.72 6.55
CA ILE A 559 -17.03 8.64 7.34
C ILE A 559 -17.26 7.76 8.57
N LEU A 560 -16.47 6.69 8.66
CA LEU A 560 -16.37 5.88 9.87
C LEU A 560 -15.51 6.60 10.90
N VAL A 561 -16.09 7.01 12.02
CA VAL A 561 -15.38 7.59 13.16
C VAL A 561 -15.24 6.54 14.25
N THR A 562 -14.02 6.35 14.76
CA THR A 562 -13.73 5.36 15.79
C THR A 562 -12.99 6.02 16.95
N PRO A 563 -13.44 5.89 18.21
CA PRO A 563 -12.67 6.39 19.34
C PRO A 563 -11.65 5.34 19.82
N THR A 564 -10.70 5.71 20.69
CA THR A 564 -9.85 4.73 21.39
C THR A 564 -10.54 4.22 22.66
N TYR A 565 -11.13 5.11 23.46
CA TYR A 565 -11.90 4.80 24.66
C TYR A 565 -13.40 5.07 24.49
N GLY A 566 -13.78 6.11 23.75
CA GLY A 566 -15.16 6.36 23.34
C GLY A 566 -16.08 6.73 24.49
N LYS A 567 -15.55 7.46 25.47
CA LYS A 567 -16.31 7.92 26.64
C LYS A 567 -17.52 8.73 26.19
N ALA A 568 -18.68 8.36 26.72
CA ALA A 568 -19.92 9.03 26.42
C ALA A 568 -19.90 10.51 26.85
N ASP A 569 -20.68 11.33 26.15
CA ASP A 569 -20.75 12.79 26.23
C ASP A 569 -19.55 13.57 25.69
N LEU A 570 -18.42 12.92 25.36
CA LEU A 570 -17.34 13.57 24.62
C LEU A 570 -17.78 13.91 23.20
N ILE A 571 -17.41 15.11 22.76
CA ILE A 571 -17.71 15.62 21.42
C ILE A 571 -16.77 14.95 20.42
N ALA A 572 -17.33 14.21 19.47
CA ALA A 572 -16.60 13.65 18.34
C ALA A 572 -16.61 14.60 17.14
N VAL A 573 -17.78 15.19 16.86
CA VAL A 573 -17.99 16.11 15.74
C VAL A 573 -18.66 17.39 16.24
N GLU A 574 -18.10 18.53 15.87
CA GLU A 574 -18.68 19.85 16.08
C GLU A 574 -19.02 20.50 14.74
N TYR A 575 -20.31 20.84 14.55
CA TYR A 575 -20.77 21.58 13.39
C TYR A 575 -20.77 23.08 13.68
N GLU A 576 -20.65 23.90 12.63
CA GLU A 576 -20.70 25.36 12.78
C GLU A 576 -22.02 25.85 13.45
N ASN A 577 -23.12 25.13 13.24
CA ASN A 577 -24.44 25.41 13.84
C ASN A 577 -25.37 24.17 13.72
N ASP A 578 -26.50 24.22 14.41
CA ASP A 578 -27.51 23.15 14.44
C ASP A 578 -28.05 22.78 13.04
N SER A 579 -28.21 23.76 12.13
CA SER A 579 -28.67 23.48 10.75
C SER A 579 -27.64 22.71 9.93
N ALA A 580 -26.35 22.96 10.16
CA ALA A 580 -25.28 22.17 9.55
C ALA A 580 -25.27 20.74 10.13
N ALA A 581 -25.52 20.58 11.43
CA ALA A 581 -25.67 19.25 12.04
C ALA A 581 -26.82 18.47 11.38
N GLU A 582 -28.00 19.08 11.19
CA GLU A 582 -29.13 18.44 10.49
C GLU A 582 -28.79 17.97 9.07
N SER A 583 -27.97 18.75 8.38
CA SER A 583 -27.61 18.47 6.99
C SER A 583 -26.57 17.36 6.87
N PHE A 584 -25.66 17.24 7.84
CA PHE A 584 -24.43 16.46 7.71
C PHE A 584 -24.25 15.36 8.76
N GLU A 585 -25.11 15.25 9.77
CA GLU A 585 -24.97 14.22 10.82
C GLU A 585 -24.97 12.79 10.27
N SER A 586 -25.81 12.52 9.27
CA SER A 586 -25.93 11.21 8.62
C SER A 586 -24.65 10.76 7.89
N GLN A 587 -23.72 11.69 7.65
CA GLN A 587 -22.45 11.43 6.97
C GLN A 587 -21.39 10.82 7.89
N PHE A 588 -21.64 10.79 9.20
CA PHE A 588 -20.72 10.21 10.18
C PHE A 588 -21.39 9.01 10.87
N TYR A 589 -20.65 7.92 11.00
CA TYR A 589 -21.11 6.74 11.73
C TYR A 589 -19.96 6.14 12.51
N SER A 590 -20.27 5.26 13.46
CA SER A 590 -19.27 4.60 14.30
C SER A 590 -19.35 3.09 14.20
N ASN A 591 -18.23 2.42 14.46
CA ASN A 591 -18.22 0.98 14.69
C ASN A 591 -18.67 0.70 16.13
N GLY A 592 -19.17 -0.51 16.38
CA GLY A 592 -19.96 -0.86 17.57
C GLY A 592 -19.32 -0.71 18.95
N MET A 593 -18.21 0.02 19.13
CA MET A 593 -17.66 0.37 20.45
C MET A 593 -18.49 1.47 21.15
N SER A 594 -18.88 2.52 20.43
CA SER A 594 -19.73 3.62 20.91
C SER A 594 -20.63 4.11 19.78
N LYS A 595 -21.83 4.61 20.09
CA LYS A 595 -22.75 5.20 19.10
C LYS A 595 -22.58 6.72 19.05
N LEU A 596 -22.64 7.32 17.88
CA LEU A 596 -22.77 8.78 17.76
C LEU A 596 -24.23 9.21 17.90
N VAL A 597 -24.48 10.17 18.80
CA VAL A 597 -25.81 10.74 19.07
C VAL A 597 -25.72 12.25 18.96
N ARG A 598 -26.71 12.86 18.28
CA ARG A 598 -26.78 14.31 18.12
C ARG A 598 -27.29 14.99 19.39
N ASP A 599 -26.60 16.06 19.76
CA ASP A 599 -26.95 16.99 20.82
C ASP A 599 -26.69 18.43 20.31
N GLY A 600 -27.74 19.09 19.81
CA GLY A 600 -27.64 20.41 19.16
C GLY A 600 -26.72 20.40 17.93
N LYS A 601 -25.67 21.23 17.96
CA LYS A 601 -24.60 21.30 16.95
C LYS A 601 -23.48 20.27 17.11
N TYR A 602 -23.64 19.28 17.99
CA TYR A 602 -22.61 18.28 18.29
C TYR A 602 -23.08 16.86 17.96
N LEU A 603 -22.16 16.01 17.51
CA LEU A 603 -22.28 14.56 17.69
C LEU A 603 -21.38 14.14 18.85
N LYS A 604 -22.00 13.53 19.86
CA LYS A 604 -21.33 13.01 21.05
C LYS A 604 -21.33 11.50 21.05
N TRP A 605 -20.34 10.93 21.70
CA TRP A 605 -20.33 9.50 21.99
C TRP A 605 -21.45 9.15 22.97
N ALA A 606 -22.10 8.01 22.74
CA ALA A 606 -23.08 7.42 23.63
C ALA A 606 -22.80 5.92 23.78
N LEU A 607 -23.06 5.38 24.97
CA LEU A 607 -22.83 3.99 25.28
C LEU A 607 -23.86 3.11 24.54
N VAL A 608 -23.38 2.06 23.86
CA VAL A 608 -24.24 1.09 23.19
C VAL A 608 -25.13 0.40 24.23
N LYS A 609 -26.34 -0.03 23.86
CA LYS A 609 -27.21 -0.76 24.78
C LYS A 609 -26.65 -2.17 25.05
N PRO A 610 -26.72 -2.69 26.30
CA PRO A 610 -26.32 -4.06 26.58
C PRO A 610 -27.28 -5.06 25.93
N LYS A 611 -26.79 -6.26 25.61
CA LYS A 611 -27.64 -7.39 25.21
C LYS A 611 -28.09 -8.13 26.46
N VAL A 612 -29.41 -8.22 26.67
CA VAL A 612 -30.01 -8.84 27.86
C VAL A 612 -30.83 -10.06 27.47
N GLN A 613 -30.61 -11.18 28.13
CA GLN A 613 -31.43 -12.39 28.05
C GLN A 613 -31.95 -12.77 29.42
N VAL A 614 -33.17 -13.29 29.50
CA VAL A 614 -33.76 -13.80 30.74
C VAL A 614 -34.21 -15.24 30.54
N SER A 615 -33.86 -16.11 31.49
CA SER A 615 -34.22 -17.54 31.48
C SER A 615 -34.77 -17.97 32.83
N ALA A 616 -35.68 -18.93 32.84
CA ALA A 616 -36.13 -19.61 34.06
C ALA A 616 -35.36 -20.93 34.25
N ASP A 617 -35.07 -21.31 35.49
CA ASP A 617 -34.45 -22.59 35.85
C ASP A 617 -35.36 -23.80 35.55
N LYS A 618 -36.67 -23.56 35.46
CA LYS A 618 -37.70 -24.56 35.10
C LYS A 618 -38.92 -23.91 34.47
N GLU A 619 -39.62 -24.67 33.63
CA GLU A 619 -40.82 -24.22 32.90
C GLU A 619 -42.09 -24.18 33.77
N LYS A 620 -42.14 -24.94 34.87
CA LYS A 620 -43.29 -25.06 35.77
C LYS A 620 -42.86 -25.04 37.24
N GLY A 621 -43.69 -24.43 38.09
CA GLY A 621 -43.50 -24.38 39.55
C GLY A 621 -44.81 -24.50 40.30
N CYS A 622 -44.72 -24.66 41.63
CA CYS A 622 -45.82 -24.59 42.59
C CYS A 622 -45.38 -23.71 43.78
N PRO A 623 -46.29 -23.28 44.69
CA PRO A 623 -45.96 -22.38 45.78
C PRO A 623 -44.81 -22.86 46.70
N SER A 624 -44.62 -24.18 46.84
CA SER A 624 -43.49 -24.79 47.55
C SER A 624 -42.22 -24.89 46.69
N SER A 625 -42.35 -24.95 45.36
CA SER A 625 -41.23 -25.04 44.39
C SER A 625 -41.07 -23.74 43.59
N LYS A 626 -40.54 -22.70 44.24
CA LYS A 626 -40.26 -21.38 43.62
C LYS A 626 -39.44 -21.50 42.33
N ILE A 627 -39.69 -20.65 41.33
CA ILE A 627 -38.91 -20.56 40.08
C ILE A 627 -37.82 -19.49 40.25
N VAL A 628 -36.61 -19.76 39.79
CA VAL A 628 -35.51 -18.79 39.78
C VAL A 628 -35.33 -18.27 38.36
N LEU A 629 -35.61 -16.98 38.16
CA LEU A 629 -35.31 -16.26 36.94
C LEU A 629 -33.86 -15.79 37.01
N THR A 630 -33.12 -15.91 35.91
CA THR A 630 -31.74 -15.42 35.77
C THR A 630 -31.65 -14.50 34.58
N ALA A 631 -31.18 -13.28 34.79
CA ALA A 631 -30.83 -12.34 33.75
C ALA A 631 -29.34 -12.49 33.40
N LYS A 632 -29.02 -12.56 32.11
CA LYS A 632 -27.65 -12.51 31.59
C LYS A 632 -27.49 -11.29 30.70
N ALA A 633 -26.55 -10.43 31.04
CA ALA A 633 -26.20 -9.24 30.27
C ALA A 633 -24.79 -9.36 29.69
N THR A 634 -24.61 -8.85 28.48
CA THR A 634 -23.30 -8.74 27.81
C THR A 634 -23.20 -7.42 27.04
N HIS A 635 -22.00 -6.88 26.91
CA HIS A 635 -21.72 -5.62 26.23
C HIS A 635 -20.40 -5.71 25.45
N VAL A 636 -20.33 -4.98 24.33
CA VAL A 636 -19.14 -4.89 23.46
C VAL A 636 -17.88 -4.34 24.14
N LEU A 637 -18.01 -3.82 25.37
CA LEU A 637 -16.95 -3.23 26.17
C LEU A 637 -16.75 -3.97 27.51
N ASP A 638 -17.24 -5.21 27.65
CA ASP A 638 -17.10 -5.97 28.91
C ASP A 638 -15.63 -6.09 29.37
N ASP A 639 -14.70 -6.33 28.43
CA ASP A 639 -13.26 -6.38 28.69
C ASP A 639 -12.63 -5.02 29.05
N LYS A 640 -13.41 -3.94 29.00
CA LYS A 640 -13.02 -2.55 29.33
C LYS A 640 -13.69 -2.04 30.61
N GLY A 641 -14.26 -2.94 31.42
CA GLY A 641 -14.71 -2.63 32.78
C GLY A 641 -16.12 -2.06 32.89
N ILE A 642 -17.05 -2.50 32.03
CA ILE A 642 -18.49 -2.27 32.23
C ILE A 642 -18.97 -2.97 33.50
N THR A 643 -19.88 -2.33 34.23
CA THR A 643 -20.59 -2.90 35.38
C THR A 643 -22.09 -2.93 35.10
N TYR A 644 -22.81 -3.87 35.71
CA TYR A 644 -24.25 -4.06 35.49
C TYR A 644 -25.04 -3.85 36.78
N SER A 645 -26.20 -3.20 36.65
CA SER A 645 -27.22 -3.12 37.70
C SER A 645 -28.57 -3.55 37.15
N TYR A 646 -29.40 -4.14 38.01
CA TYR A 646 -30.65 -4.80 37.63
C TYR A 646 -31.81 -4.20 38.41
N GLN A 647 -32.98 -4.09 37.77
CA GLN A 647 -34.23 -3.75 38.42
C GLN A 647 -35.36 -4.62 37.85
N TRP A 648 -36.03 -5.38 38.71
CA TRP A 648 -37.12 -6.26 38.31
C TRP A 648 -38.50 -5.61 38.44
N TYR A 649 -39.40 -6.03 37.55
CA TYR A 649 -40.80 -5.64 37.48
C TYR A 649 -41.67 -6.88 37.32
N LYS A 650 -42.89 -6.84 37.88
CA LYS A 650 -43.96 -7.81 37.65
C LYS A 650 -45.17 -7.06 37.11
N ASP A 651 -45.66 -7.43 35.93
CA ASP A 651 -46.81 -6.82 35.27
C ASP A 651 -46.69 -5.28 35.23
N ASP A 652 -45.50 -4.80 34.84
CA ASP A 652 -45.08 -3.39 34.80
C ASP A 652 -45.04 -2.64 36.15
N GLN A 653 -45.28 -3.31 37.28
CA GLN A 653 -45.06 -2.76 38.61
C GLN A 653 -43.65 -3.08 39.13
N ILE A 654 -42.99 -2.09 39.73
CA ILE A 654 -41.64 -2.24 40.28
C ILE A 654 -41.63 -3.21 41.47
N LEU A 655 -40.69 -4.17 41.45
CA LEU A 655 -40.39 -5.03 42.59
C LEU A 655 -39.30 -4.37 43.43
N ASN A 656 -39.71 -3.62 44.46
CA ASN A 656 -38.79 -2.90 45.34
C ASN A 656 -37.75 -3.84 45.96
N SER A 657 -36.50 -3.39 46.00
CA SER A 657 -35.35 -4.11 46.57
C SER A 657 -34.94 -5.41 45.86
N GLN A 658 -35.43 -5.67 44.64
CA GLN A 658 -35.00 -6.78 43.80
C GLN A 658 -34.02 -6.29 42.72
N THR A 659 -32.74 -6.20 43.09
CA THR A 659 -31.68 -5.60 42.25
C THR A 659 -30.57 -6.57 41.85
N GLY A 660 -30.78 -7.88 42.08
CA GLY A 660 -29.82 -8.93 41.73
C GLY A 660 -30.02 -9.47 40.30
N GLU A 661 -29.01 -10.19 39.82
CA GLU A 661 -29.03 -10.91 38.54
C GLU A 661 -30.11 -12.00 38.49
N THR A 662 -30.54 -12.47 39.67
CA THR A 662 -31.58 -13.48 39.82
C THR A 662 -32.77 -12.96 40.59
N LEU A 663 -33.96 -13.45 40.24
CA LEU A 663 -35.22 -13.18 40.94
C LEU A 663 -35.93 -14.52 41.21
N THR A 664 -36.27 -14.78 42.47
CA THR A 664 -37.06 -15.95 42.83
C THR A 664 -38.55 -15.59 42.86
N VAL A 665 -39.37 -16.28 42.07
CA VAL A 665 -40.80 -16.00 41.89
C VAL A 665 -41.67 -17.18 42.32
N SER A 666 -42.85 -16.87 42.86
CA SER A 666 -43.83 -17.85 43.33
C SER A 666 -45.25 -17.57 42.82
N GLU A 667 -45.40 -16.74 41.80
CA GLU A 667 -46.68 -16.35 41.24
C GLU A 667 -46.59 -16.29 39.71
N ALA A 668 -47.73 -16.49 39.06
CA ALA A 668 -47.85 -16.23 37.64
C ALA A 668 -47.76 -14.73 37.35
N GLY A 669 -47.29 -14.38 36.16
CA GLY A 669 -47.18 -13.00 35.71
C GLY A 669 -46.12 -12.81 34.63
N THR A 670 -46.09 -11.61 34.07
CA THR A 670 -45.02 -11.19 33.17
C THR A 670 -43.94 -10.50 33.98
N TYR A 671 -42.76 -11.11 34.04
CA TYR A 671 -41.61 -10.54 34.73
C TYR A 671 -40.70 -9.86 33.72
N LYS A 672 -40.35 -8.60 33.98
CA LYS A 672 -39.44 -7.80 33.17
C LYS A 672 -38.24 -7.40 34.00
N VAL A 673 -37.05 -7.55 33.46
CA VAL A 673 -35.82 -7.02 34.05
C VAL A 673 -35.31 -5.87 33.20
N GLU A 674 -35.04 -4.76 33.85
CA GLU A 674 -34.30 -3.64 33.29
C GLU A 674 -32.84 -3.79 33.74
N VAL A 675 -31.91 -3.84 32.77
CA VAL A 675 -30.48 -3.92 33.05
C VAL A 675 -29.82 -2.65 32.59
N THR A 676 -29.15 -1.97 33.51
CA THR A 676 -28.35 -0.78 33.24
C THR A 676 -26.87 -1.16 33.24
N ALA A 677 -26.23 -1.02 32.08
CA ALA A 677 -24.79 -1.08 31.92
C ALA A 677 -24.18 0.28 32.23
N THR A 678 -23.21 0.31 33.14
CA THR A 678 -22.49 1.50 33.58
C THR A 678 -21.03 1.38 33.21
N SER A 679 -20.53 2.34 32.44
CA SER A 679 -19.09 2.45 32.12
C SER A 679 -18.26 2.84 33.35
N GLN A 680 -16.93 2.64 33.31
CA GLN A 680 -16.02 3.12 34.36
C GLN A 680 -16.13 4.64 34.60
N ALA A 681 -16.57 5.39 33.59
CA ALA A 681 -16.81 6.83 33.68
C ALA A 681 -18.18 7.21 34.27
N GLY A 682 -19.00 6.23 34.70
CA GLY A 682 -20.29 6.48 35.36
C GLY A 682 -21.48 6.73 34.42
N VAL A 683 -21.30 6.53 33.11
CA VAL A 683 -22.39 6.70 32.12
C VAL A 683 -23.17 5.41 31.93
N ASN A 684 -24.50 5.54 31.87
CA ASN A 684 -25.47 4.45 31.89
C ASN A 684 -26.14 4.23 30.52
N SER A 685 -26.36 2.97 30.16
CA SER A 685 -27.21 2.57 29.04
C SER A 685 -28.07 1.38 29.47
N THR A 686 -29.35 1.38 29.07
CA THR A 686 -30.35 0.49 29.65
C THR A 686 -31.07 -0.31 28.57
N GLU A 687 -31.28 -1.60 28.82
CA GLU A 687 -32.07 -2.50 27.98
C GLU A 687 -32.97 -3.38 28.83
N THR A 688 -34.10 -3.81 28.26
CA THR A 688 -35.09 -4.64 28.99
C THR A 688 -35.27 -6.01 28.36
N ALA A 689 -35.51 -7.03 29.18
CA ALA A 689 -35.94 -8.35 28.73
C ALA A 689 -37.14 -8.83 29.55
N SER A 690 -38.02 -9.63 28.97
CA SER A 690 -39.24 -10.11 29.64
C SER A 690 -39.42 -11.62 29.49
N ILE A 691 -39.99 -12.25 30.51
CA ILE A 691 -40.36 -13.66 30.54
C ILE A 691 -41.75 -13.82 31.18
N VAL A 692 -42.58 -14.69 30.60
CA VAL A 692 -43.93 -14.97 31.12
C VAL A 692 -43.87 -16.25 31.94
N ILE A 693 -44.32 -16.19 33.18
CA ILE A 693 -44.45 -17.35 34.07
C ILE A 693 -45.92 -17.79 34.12
N PRO A 694 -46.23 -19.03 33.69
CA PRO A 694 -47.60 -19.54 33.66
C PRO A 694 -48.15 -19.76 35.07
N ALA A 695 -49.47 -20.00 35.16
CA ALA A 695 -50.11 -20.40 36.41
C ALA A 695 -49.45 -21.66 37.00
N PHE A 696 -49.19 -21.62 38.30
CA PHE A 696 -48.69 -22.77 39.02
C PHE A 696 -49.75 -23.88 39.07
N GLU A 697 -49.33 -25.11 38.74
CA GLU A 697 -50.18 -26.30 38.70
C GLU A 697 -49.81 -27.27 39.83
N HIS A 698 -50.80 -27.92 40.44
CA HIS A 698 -50.61 -29.04 41.36
C HIS A 698 -51.22 -30.31 40.78
N SER A 699 -50.49 -31.41 40.87
CA SER A 699 -50.94 -32.74 40.47
C SER A 699 -50.47 -33.76 41.51
N TYR A 700 -51.43 -34.42 42.16
CA TYR A 700 -51.18 -35.47 43.13
C TYR A 700 -51.50 -36.83 42.50
N SER A 701 -50.59 -37.79 42.69
CA SER A 701 -50.76 -39.18 42.25
C SER A 701 -50.63 -40.11 43.45
N TRP A 702 -51.52 -41.09 43.57
CA TRP A 702 -51.45 -42.06 44.65
C TRP A 702 -50.25 -42.99 44.48
N GLN A 703 -49.48 -43.15 45.56
CA GLN A 703 -48.37 -44.07 45.71
C GLN A 703 -48.65 -45.01 46.89
N PHE A 704 -48.12 -46.23 46.82
CA PHE A 704 -48.38 -47.24 47.86
C PHE A 704 -47.22 -48.24 47.99
N ASP A 705 -47.07 -48.79 49.19
CA ASP A 705 -46.21 -49.94 49.49
C ASP A 705 -47.03 -51.12 50.05
N LYS A 706 -46.39 -52.15 50.58
CA LYS A 706 -47.10 -53.35 51.11
C LYS A 706 -47.97 -53.06 52.34
N THR A 707 -47.71 -51.97 53.05
CA THR A 707 -48.25 -51.65 54.38
C THR A 707 -49.16 -50.43 54.33
N ASN A 708 -48.78 -49.40 53.58
CA ASN A 708 -49.47 -48.10 53.54
C ASN A 708 -49.62 -47.53 52.13
N HIS A 709 -50.43 -46.47 51.99
CA HIS A 709 -50.54 -45.62 50.81
C HIS A 709 -50.49 -44.12 51.17
N TRP A 710 -50.06 -43.28 50.23
CA TRP A 710 -49.98 -41.81 50.35
C TRP A 710 -50.11 -41.14 48.97
N GLU A 711 -50.39 -39.84 48.93
CA GLU A 711 -50.39 -39.05 47.70
C GLU A 711 -49.02 -38.38 47.50
N HIS A 712 -48.49 -38.45 46.28
CA HIS A 712 -47.23 -37.85 45.86
C HIS A 712 -47.47 -36.72 44.87
N CYS A 713 -46.94 -35.53 45.17
CA CYS A 713 -46.99 -34.39 44.26
C CYS A 713 -45.96 -34.56 43.14
N SER A 714 -46.41 -34.79 41.90
CA SER A 714 -45.54 -35.09 40.76
C SER A 714 -44.67 -33.90 40.30
N ILE A 715 -44.93 -32.69 40.82
CA ILE A 715 -44.19 -31.46 40.47
C ILE A 715 -43.32 -30.97 41.63
N GLY A 716 -43.76 -31.14 42.89
CA GLY A 716 -43.04 -30.68 44.10
C GLY A 716 -42.15 -31.74 44.76
N ASN A 717 -42.27 -33.02 44.35
CA ASN A 717 -41.51 -34.17 44.87
C ASN A 717 -41.64 -34.40 46.39
N GLU A 718 -42.86 -34.21 46.91
CA GLU A 718 -43.22 -34.36 48.33
C GLU A 718 -44.39 -35.36 48.54
N ASN A 719 -44.40 -36.07 49.68
CA ASN A 719 -45.37 -37.12 50.02
C ASN A 719 -46.31 -36.66 51.16
N THR A 720 -47.59 -37.03 51.09
CA THR A 720 -48.53 -36.88 52.23
C THR A 720 -48.31 -37.94 53.32
N THR A 721 -48.96 -37.77 54.48
CA THR A 721 -48.86 -38.70 55.62
C THR A 721 -49.41 -40.08 55.25
N GLN A 722 -48.70 -41.15 55.59
CA GLN A 722 -49.02 -42.52 55.18
C GLN A 722 -50.19 -43.13 55.97
N GLU A 723 -51.11 -43.81 55.28
CA GLU A 723 -52.26 -44.53 55.85
C GLU A 723 -52.30 -46.02 55.44
N ALA A 724 -52.78 -46.90 56.34
CA ALA A 724 -52.82 -48.35 56.09
C ALA A 724 -53.90 -48.78 55.07
N HIS A 725 -53.69 -49.91 54.39
CA HIS A 725 -54.62 -50.42 53.37
C HIS A 725 -55.96 -50.94 53.93
N THR A 726 -57.05 -50.73 53.18
CA THR A 726 -58.39 -51.28 53.48
C THR A 726 -58.85 -52.18 52.33
N PHE A 727 -58.76 -53.50 52.50
CA PHE A 727 -59.02 -54.49 51.43
C PHE A 727 -60.44 -55.08 51.45
N GLY A 728 -60.97 -55.39 50.25
CA GLY A 728 -62.20 -56.17 50.06
C GLY A 728 -62.02 -57.70 50.18
N ASN A 729 -63.04 -58.46 49.79
CA ASN A 729 -63.03 -59.94 49.80
C ASN A 729 -62.07 -60.51 48.75
N TRP A 730 -61.51 -61.69 49.05
CA TRP A 730 -60.70 -62.46 48.10
C TRP A 730 -61.55 -63.06 46.98
N VAL A 731 -61.13 -62.86 45.74
CA VAL A 731 -61.76 -63.39 44.52
C VAL A 731 -60.78 -64.32 43.82
N VAL A 732 -61.18 -65.56 43.56
CA VAL A 732 -60.37 -66.52 42.78
C VAL A 732 -60.39 -66.10 41.32
N THR A 733 -59.25 -65.66 40.81
CA THR A 733 -59.10 -65.13 39.45
C THR A 733 -58.52 -66.15 38.48
N LYS A 734 -57.90 -67.23 38.99
CA LYS A 734 -57.34 -68.31 38.17
C LYS A 734 -57.45 -69.65 38.89
N GLN A 735 -58.03 -70.66 38.25
CA GLN A 735 -58.10 -72.03 38.77
C GLN A 735 -56.76 -72.76 38.58
N ALA A 736 -56.37 -73.61 39.53
CA ALA A 736 -55.11 -74.38 39.47
C ALA A 736 -55.21 -75.54 38.47
N SER A 737 -54.14 -75.80 37.71
CA SER A 737 -54.06 -76.89 36.73
C SER A 737 -52.65 -77.52 36.71
N ILE A 738 -52.44 -78.55 35.89
CA ILE A 738 -51.13 -79.23 35.80
C ILE A 738 -50.07 -78.22 35.32
N GLY A 739 -49.12 -77.89 36.20
CA GLY A 739 -47.99 -76.98 35.99
C GLY A 739 -48.26 -75.50 36.28
N ALA A 740 -49.49 -75.11 36.62
CA ALA A 740 -49.85 -73.71 36.84
C ALA A 740 -50.67 -73.52 38.12
N GLU A 741 -50.16 -72.68 39.03
CA GLU A 741 -50.86 -72.29 40.25
C GLU A 741 -52.12 -71.52 39.89
N GLY A 742 -53.20 -71.77 40.63
CA GLY A 742 -54.34 -70.87 40.64
C GLY A 742 -54.00 -69.61 41.44
N GLU A 743 -54.81 -68.57 41.34
CA GLU A 743 -54.63 -67.31 42.06
C GLU A 743 -55.96 -66.83 42.61
N LYS A 744 -55.93 -66.23 43.80
CA LYS A 744 -56.97 -65.36 44.33
C LYS A 744 -56.39 -63.98 44.65
N GLU A 745 -57.15 -62.92 44.42
CA GLU A 745 -56.72 -61.54 44.71
C GLU A 745 -57.78 -60.76 45.50
N ARG A 746 -57.35 -59.77 46.28
CA ARG A 746 -58.21 -58.75 46.89
C ARG A 746 -57.59 -57.36 46.72
N THR A 747 -58.40 -56.35 46.45
CA THR A 747 -57.92 -54.99 46.15
C THR A 747 -58.32 -54.00 47.25
N CYS A 748 -57.41 -53.09 47.57
CA CYS A 748 -57.63 -51.97 48.46
C CYS A 748 -58.56 -50.97 47.78
N THR A 749 -59.67 -50.63 48.43
CA THR A 749 -60.74 -49.84 47.80
C THR A 749 -60.42 -48.35 47.64
N VAL A 750 -59.29 -47.88 48.18
CA VAL A 750 -58.88 -46.47 48.16
C VAL A 750 -57.77 -46.21 47.13
N CYS A 751 -56.63 -46.90 47.24
CA CYS A 751 -55.46 -46.64 46.40
C CYS A 751 -55.26 -47.64 45.24
N GLY A 752 -56.11 -48.67 45.14
CA GLY A 752 -56.02 -49.69 44.08
C GLY A 752 -54.91 -50.73 44.28
N TYR A 753 -54.16 -50.68 45.38
CA TYR A 753 -53.17 -51.69 45.72
C TYR A 753 -53.83 -53.07 45.87
N THR A 754 -53.33 -54.07 45.14
CA THR A 754 -53.93 -55.41 45.06
C THR A 754 -53.02 -56.43 45.72
N GLU A 755 -53.58 -57.17 46.68
CA GLU A 755 -52.92 -58.29 47.36
C GLU A 755 -53.33 -59.61 46.68
N LYS A 756 -52.35 -60.47 46.39
CA LYS A 756 -52.54 -61.75 45.68
C LYS A 756 -52.03 -62.92 46.52
N GLU A 757 -52.75 -64.05 46.48
CA GLU A 757 -52.39 -65.31 47.15
C GLU A 757 -52.57 -66.48 46.16
N THR A 758 -51.60 -67.39 46.09
CA THR A 758 -51.59 -68.48 45.10
C THR A 758 -52.26 -69.78 45.61
N ILE A 759 -52.78 -70.58 44.69
CA ILE A 759 -53.38 -71.91 44.90
C ILE A 759 -52.43 -72.95 44.24
N PRO A 760 -51.89 -73.96 44.96
CA PRO A 760 -50.82 -74.84 44.46
C PRO A 760 -51.19 -75.68 43.20
N SER A 761 -50.22 -75.93 42.31
CA SER A 761 -50.37 -76.66 41.03
C SER A 761 -49.88 -78.12 41.03
N ILE A 762 -50.29 -78.92 40.03
CA ILE A 762 -49.90 -80.35 39.88
C ILE A 762 -48.69 -80.49 38.91
N TYR A 763 -47.62 -81.20 39.29
CA TYR A 763 -46.23 -81.07 38.76
C TYR A 763 -45.81 -82.01 37.60
N ILE A 764 -45.19 -81.45 36.52
CA ILE A 764 -44.05 -81.99 35.73
C ILE A 764 -43.37 -80.83 34.93
N PRO A 765 -42.11 -80.39 35.17
CA PRO A 765 -41.53 -79.25 34.43
C PRO A 765 -40.40 -79.63 33.44
N SER A 766 -40.59 -79.17 32.21
CA SER A 766 -39.57 -78.78 31.22
C SER A 766 -39.53 -77.24 31.20
N TYR A 767 -38.36 -76.63 31.02
CA TYR A 767 -38.17 -75.17 31.04
C TYR A 767 -38.00 -74.62 29.61
N PRO A 768 -39.07 -74.17 28.93
CA PRO A 768 -38.96 -73.58 27.60
C PRO A 768 -38.32 -72.18 27.65
N VAL A 769 -37.68 -71.78 26.55
CA VAL A 769 -37.24 -70.39 26.33
C VAL A 769 -38.47 -69.49 26.29
N THR A 770 -38.45 -68.36 27.00
CA THR A 770 -39.54 -67.37 27.04
C THR A 770 -39.17 -66.00 26.48
N GLY A 771 -37.90 -65.75 26.16
CA GLY A 771 -37.46 -64.53 25.49
C GLY A 771 -35.97 -64.52 25.13
N ILE A 772 -35.56 -63.51 24.36
CA ILE A 772 -34.16 -63.23 24.02
C ILE A 772 -33.89 -61.73 24.12
N LYS A 773 -32.77 -61.34 24.73
CA LYS A 773 -32.31 -59.95 24.83
C LYS A 773 -30.96 -59.80 24.15
N VAL A 774 -30.68 -58.62 23.58
CA VAL A 774 -29.41 -58.30 22.91
C VAL A 774 -28.69 -57.17 23.64
N SER A 775 -27.37 -57.10 23.50
CA SER A 775 -26.52 -56.16 24.23
C SER A 775 -26.75 -54.68 23.90
N GLN A 776 -27.29 -54.36 22.72
CA GLN A 776 -27.60 -52.99 22.27
C GLN A 776 -28.63 -53.03 21.14
N ASP A 777 -29.48 -52.01 21.03
CA ASP A 777 -30.56 -51.95 20.03
C ASP A 777 -30.09 -51.36 18.67
N THR A 778 -29.00 -50.59 18.67
CA THR A 778 -28.40 -50.00 17.47
C THR A 778 -26.89 -50.08 17.50
N LEU A 779 -26.25 -50.10 16.32
CA LEU A 779 -24.81 -50.14 16.16
C LEU A 779 -24.40 -49.30 14.94
N MET A 780 -23.37 -48.47 15.07
CA MET A 780 -22.83 -47.65 13.98
C MET A 780 -21.37 -48.02 13.70
N LEU A 781 -21.06 -48.33 12.44
CA LEU A 781 -19.71 -48.64 11.97
C LEU A 781 -19.31 -47.61 10.91
N THR A 782 -18.06 -47.13 10.95
CA THR A 782 -17.59 -45.98 10.17
C THR A 782 -16.42 -46.31 9.23
N LYS A 783 -15.87 -47.52 9.31
CA LYS A 783 -14.77 -47.99 8.45
C LYS A 783 -15.08 -49.34 7.82
N LYS A 784 -14.52 -49.57 6.62
CA LYS A 784 -14.60 -50.87 5.96
C LYS A 784 -13.88 -51.92 6.80
N ASP A 785 -14.46 -53.11 6.92
CA ASP A 785 -13.96 -54.23 7.73
C ASP A 785 -13.91 -53.94 9.25
N GLU A 786 -14.52 -52.84 9.70
CA GLU A 786 -14.69 -52.57 11.13
C GLU A 786 -15.61 -53.64 11.74
N THR A 787 -15.21 -54.17 12.90
CA THR A 787 -15.92 -55.25 13.56
C THR A 787 -16.43 -54.85 14.94
N ALA A 788 -17.63 -55.30 15.29
CA ALA A 788 -18.17 -55.15 16.64
C ALA A 788 -18.78 -56.47 17.12
N GLN A 789 -18.76 -56.70 18.43
CA GLN A 789 -19.30 -57.92 19.04
C GLN A 789 -20.70 -57.67 19.60
N LEU A 790 -21.68 -58.47 19.20
CA LEU A 790 -22.99 -58.54 19.84
C LEU A 790 -23.06 -59.78 20.73
N SER A 791 -23.79 -59.66 21.84
CA SER A 791 -24.15 -60.80 22.69
C SER A 791 -25.67 -60.89 22.86
N ALA A 792 -26.17 -62.11 23.01
CA ALA A 792 -27.59 -62.38 23.25
C ALA A 792 -27.77 -63.27 24.49
N GLU A 793 -28.77 -62.93 25.30
CA GLU A 793 -29.14 -63.65 26.51
C GLU A 793 -30.54 -64.28 26.34
N VAL A 794 -30.63 -65.60 26.50
CA VAL A 794 -31.89 -66.35 26.46
C VAL A 794 -32.52 -66.35 27.84
N VAL A 795 -33.80 -66.00 27.93
CA VAL A 795 -34.56 -65.89 29.18
C VAL A 795 -35.60 -67.02 29.27
N PRO A 796 -35.73 -67.71 30.42
CA PRO A 796 -34.79 -67.70 31.54
C PRO A 796 -33.46 -68.37 31.15
N SER A 797 -32.36 -67.99 31.81
CA SER A 797 -31.00 -68.49 31.52
C SER A 797 -30.81 -70.00 31.74
N TYR A 798 -31.76 -70.64 32.43
CA TYR A 798 -31.82 -72.08 32.70
C TYR A 798 -32.80 -72.85 31.79
N ALA A 799 -33.26 -72.25 30.67
CA ALA A 799 -34.09 -72.95 29.70
C ALA A 799 -33.38 -74.18 29.10
N ASP A 800 -34.14 -75.22 28.76
CA ASP A 800 -33.64 -76.54 28.36
C ASP A 800 -32.75 -76.50 27.09
N ASN A 801 -32.86 -75.45 26.26
CA ASN A 801 -32.00 -75.23 25.09
C ASN A 801 -31.76 -73.73 24.86
N THR A 802 -30.54 -73.28 25.18
CA THR A 802 -30.10 -71.86 25.14
C THR A 802 -29.37 -71.45 23.86
N ARG A 803 -29.34 -72.31 22.83
CA ARG A 803 -28.66 -72.00 21.57
C ARG A 803 -29.39 -70.92 20.78
N VAL A 804 -28.62 -70.05 20.11
CA VAL A 804 -29.13 -68.97 19.25
C VAL A 804 -28.47 -68.99 17.88
N THR A 805 -29.12 -68.42 16.88
CA THR A 805 -28.60 -68.24 15.52
C THR A 805 -28.72 -66.79 15.09
N TRP A 806 -27.67 -66.24 14.48
CA TRP A 806 -27.61 -64.87 13.99
C TRP A 806 -27.77 -64.82 12.47
N LYS A 807 -28.39 -63.75 11.96
CA LYS A 807 -28.57 -63.51 10.54
C LYS A 807 -28.56 -62.02 10.23
N SER A 808 -27.86 -61.61 9.17
CA SER A 808 -27.99 -60.26 8.61
C SER A 808 -29.15 -60.21 7.60
N SER A 809 -29.87 -59.10 7.59
CA SER A 809 -30.87 -58.81 6.55
C SER A 809 -30.22 -58.38 5.22
N ASP A 810 -28.99 -57.86 5.24
CA ASP A 810 -28.22 -57.51 4.05
C ASP A 810 -26.71 -57.72 4.30
N GLU A 811 -26.19 -58.84 3.81
CA GLU A 811 -24.77 -59.21 3.92
C GLU A 811 -23.85 -58.35 3.04
N SER A 812 -24.38 -57.59 2.08
CA SER A 812 -23.60 -56.64 1.28
C SER A 812 -23.27 -55.34 2.05
N VAL A 813 -24.05 -55.06 3.11
CA VAL A 813 -23.83 -53.93 4.03
C VAL A 813 -23.06 -54.39 5.26
N VAL A 814 -23.50 -55.48 5.91
CA VAL A 814 -22.86 -55.99 7.13
C VAL A 814 -23.07 -57.50 7.29
N THR A 815 -22.02 -58.21 7.69
CA THR A 815 -22.08 -59.66 7.96
C THR A 815 -22.07 -59.93 9.46
N VAL A 816 -22.59 -61.09 9.90
CA VAL A 816 -22.53 -61.53 11.29
C VAL A 816 -22.18 -63.02 11.36
N ASP A 817 -21.23 -63.40 12.21
CA ASP A 817 -20.85 -64.81 12.38
C ASP A 817 -21.71 -65.55 13.42
N GLU A 818 -21.51 -66.86 13.55
CA GLU A 818 -22.26 -67.71 14.49
C GLU A 818 -22.09 -67.32 15.97
N LYS A 819 -21.05 -66.53 16.30
CA LYS A 819 -20.77 -66.04 17.65
C LYS A 819 -21.28 -64.62 17.87
N GLY A 820 -21.95 -64.00 16.89
CA GLY A 820 -22.47 -62.64 16.98
C GLY A 820 -21.44 -61.54 16.67
N LYS A 821 -20.30 -61.88 16.04
CA LYS A 821 -19.33 -60.88 15.57
C LYS A 821 -19.81 -60.29 14.25
N VAL A 822 -20.05 -58.98 14.26
CA VAL A 822 -20.56 -58.20 13.14
C VAL A 822 -19.40 -57.52 12.41
N THR A 823 -19.34 -57.58 11.08
CA THR A 823 -18.28 -56.97 10.25
C THR A 823 -18.89 -56.10 9.14
N ALA A 824 -18.47 -54.83 9.06
CA ALA A 824 -18.89 -53.89 8.02
C ALA A 824 -18.35 -54.27 6.63
N VAL A 825 -19.23 -54.33 5.63
CA VAL A 825 -18.90 -54.70 4.24
C VAL A 825 -19.11 -53.52 3.27
N GLY A 826 -20.21 -52.77 3.41
CA GLY A 826 -20.58 -51.67 2.50
C GLY A 826 -21.52 -50.65 3.15
N ASN A 827 -21.67 -49.48 2.51
CA ASN A 827 -22.53 -48.40 3.02
C ASN A 827 -24.01 -48.78 2.98
N GLY A 828 -24.74 -48.50 4.06
CA GLY A 828 -26.17 -48.76 4.15
C GLY A 828 -26.63 -49.06 5.56
N THR A 829 -27.90 -49.47 5.66
CA THR A 829 -28.49 -49.95 6.91
C THR A 829 -28.90 -51.40 6.76
N ALA A 830 -28.58 -52.21 7.75
CA ALA A 830 -28.94 -53.61 7.80
C ALA A 830 -29.31 -53.98 9.23
N THR A 831 -30.38 -54.74 9.39
CA THR A 831 -30.80 -55.29 10.67
C THR A 831 -30.17 -56.66 10.88
N ILE A 832 -29.48 -56.84 12.00
CA ILE A 832 -29.02 -58.15 12.47
C ILE A 832 -30.10 -58.76 13.36
N THR A 833 -30.55 -59.97 13.04
CA THR A 833 -31.56 -60.71 13.81
C THR A 833 -30.92 -61.90 14.52
N VAL A 834 -31.16 -62.04 15.81
CA VAL A 834 -30.84 -63.24 16.58
C VAL A 834 -32.10 -64.01 16.92
N THR A 835 -32.09 -65.33 16.75
CA THR A 835 -33.24 -66.21 16.98
C THR A 835 -32.86 -67.36 17.91
N SER A 836 -33.70 -67.70 18.89
CA SER A 836 -33.49 -68.90 19.71
C SER A 836 -33.88 -70.19 18.95
N VAL A 837 -33.05 -71.22 19.07
CA VAL A 837 -33.21 -72.48 18.29
C VAL A 837 -34.47 -73.28 18.70
N SER A 838 -34.95 -73.08 19.92
CA SER A 838 -36.00 -73.90 20.56
C SER A 838 -37.39 -73.26 20.61
N GLY A 839 -37.59 -72.01 20.13
CA GLY A 839 -38.87 -71.32 20.39
C GLY A 839 -39.27 -70.10 19.55
N ASN A 840 -38.69 -69.85 18.37
CA ASN A 840 -39.07 -68.72 17.47
C ASN A 840 -38.98 -67.31 18.08
N TYR A 841 -38.30 -67.11 19.22
CA TYR A 841 -38.10 -65.79 19.80
C TYR A 841 -36.95 -65.09 19.10
N THR A 842 -37.20 -63.86 18.62
CA THR A 842 -36.22 -63.05 17.91
C THR A 842 -35.97 -61.72 18.60
N ALA A 843 -34.73 -61.25 18.57
CA ALA A 843 -34.38 -59.87 18.86
C ALA A 843 -33.55 -59.31 17.68
N THR A 844 -33.63 -58.00 17.47
CA THR A 844 -33.04 -57.34 16.31
C THR A 844 -32.18 -56.16 16.73
N VAL A 845 -31.07 -55.95 16.03
CA VAL A 845 -30.17 -54.80 16.17
C VAL A 845 -30.09 -54.09 14.83
N ALA A 846 -30.38 -52.78 14.80
CA ALA A 846 -30.21 -51.99 13.59
C ALA A 846 -28.75 -51.54 13.45
N VAL A 847 -28.07 -51.96 12.38
CA VAL A 847 -26.69 -51.59 12.10
C VAL A 847 -26.65 -50.59 10.94
N THR A 848 -26.00 -49.46 11.15
CA THR A 848 -25.75 -48.46 10.10
C THR A 848 -24.25 -48.41 9.80
N VAL A 849 -23.89 -48.63 8.55
CA VAL A 849 -22.50 -48.56 8.08
C VAL A 849 -22.34 -47.31 7.22
N LYS A 850 -21.46 -46.40 7.64
CA LYS A 850 -21.13 -45.16 6.93
C LYS A 850 -19.61 -45.02 6.77
N ILE A 851 -19.09 -45.65 5.73
CA ILE A 851 -17.73 -45.59 5.23
C ILE A 851 -17.59 -44.36 4.34
N PRO A 852 -16.70 -43.41 4.68
CA PRO A 852 -16.51 -42.23 3.86
C PRO A 852 -15.83 -42.55 2.53
N VAL A 853 -16.28 -41.92 1.45
CA VAL A 853 -15.71 -42.01 0.10
C VAL A 853 -14.69 -40.89 -0.06
N GLU A 854 -13.39 -41.24 -0.13
CA GLU A 854 -12.32 -40.26 -0.27
C GLU A 854 -12.32 -39.59 -1.66
N ILE A 855 -11.95 -38.31 -1.70
CA ILE A 855 -11.73 -37.57 -2.95
C ILE A 855 -10.39 -38.02 -3.55
N GLU A 856 -10.41 -38.53 -4.78
CA GLU A 856 -9.21 -38.96 -5.50
C GLU A 856 -8.58 -37.81 -6.31
N LYS A 857 -9.42 -36.92 -6.86
CA LYS A 857 -8.97 -35.83 -7.71
C LYS A 857 -9.95 -34.66 -7.70
N ILE A 858 -9.41 -33.44 -7.80
CA ILE A 858 -10.20 -32.23 -8.05
C ILE A 858 -9.67 -31.49 -9.29
N SER A 859 -10.54 -30.76 -9.99
CA SER A 859 -10.18 -29.90 -11.13
C SER A 859 -11.00 -28.62 -11.12
N ILE A 860 -10.47 -27.53 -11.69
CA ILE A 860 -11.13 -26.23 -11.79
C ILE A 860 -11.49 -25.95 -13.25
N GLU A 861 -12.71 -25.49 -13.47
CA GLU A 861 -13.19 -24.92 -14.72
C GLU A 861 -13.61 -23.47 -14.51
N ALA A 862 -13.26 -22.58 -15.43
CA ALA A 862 -13.67 -21.18 -15.41
C ALA A 862 -14.52 -20.85 -16.64
N GLU A 863 -15.56 -20.03 -16.45
CA GLU A 863 -16.32 -19.49 -17.59
C GLU A 863 -15.48 -18.46 -18.38
N LYS A 864 -14.55 -17.78 -17.70
CA LYS A 864 -13.67 -16.77 -18.31
C LYS A 864 -12.32 -16.68 -17.61
N GLU A 865 -11.24 -17.05 -18.29
CA GLU A 865 -9.87 -16.98 -17.75
C GLU A 865 -9.21 -15.61 -17.91
N THR A 866 -9.79 -14.70 -18.71
CA THR A 866 -9.26 -13.34 -18.93
C THR A 866 -10.26 -12.26 -18.56
N LEU A 867 -9.93 -11.43 -17.58
CA LEU A 867 -10.73 -10.27 -17.15
C LEU A 867 -10.13 -8.98 -17.73
N THR A 868 -10.96 -8.03 -18.11
CA THR A 868 -10.54 -6.83 -18.90
C THR A 868 -10.77 -5.51 -18.19
N LYS A 869 -11.46 -5.51 -17.04
CA LYS A 869 -11.79 -4.32 -16.25
C LYS A 869 -11.62 -4.62 -14.76
N ILE A 870 -11.20 -3.61 -13.99
CA ILE A 870 -11.20 -3.70 -12.52
C ILE A 870 -12.64 -3.81 -12.01
N GLY A 871 -12.86 -4.72 -11.07
CA GLY A 871 -14.17 -5.08 -10.54
C GLY A 871 -14.96 -6.06 -11.40
N GLU A 872 -14.46 -6.45 -12.58
CA GLU A 872 -15.02 -7.59 -13.33
C GLU A 872 -14.76 -8.88 -12.56
N SER A 873 -15.70 -9.82 -12.57
CA SER A 873 -15.56 -11.11 -11.88
C SER A 873 -15.94 -12.29 -12.75
N THR A 874 -15.42 -13.46 -12.40
CA THR A 874 -15.77 -14.78 -12.97
C THR A 874 -15.95 -15.76 -11.82
N GLU A 875 -16.84 -16.73 -11.97
CA GLU A 875 -16.99 -17.82 -11.00
C GLU A 875 -16.18 -19.03 -11.46
N LEU A 876 -15.54 -19.71 -10.51
CA LEU A 876 -14.81 -20.96 -10.73
C LEU A 876 -15.65 -22.15 -10.27
N LYS A 877 -15.78 -23.15 -11.13
CA LYS A 877 -16.48 -24.40 -10.85
C LYS A 877 -15.47 -25.50 -10.53
N VAL A 878 -15.67 -26.20 -9.42
CA VAL A 878 -14.81 -27.32 -9.01
C VAL A 878 -15.48 -28.64 -9.33
N LYS A 879 -14.78 -29.51 -10.06
CA LYS A 879 -15.21 -30.88 -10.35
C LYS A 879 -14.42 -31.86 -9.47
N ILE A 880 -15.14 -32.70 -8.73
CA ILE A 880 -14.60 -33.69 -7.77
C ILE A 880 -14.79 -35.10 -8.35
N GLU A 881 -13.74 -35.92 -8.30
CA GLU A 881 -13.76 -37.32 -8.75
C GLU A 881 -13.29 -38.26 -7.60
N PRO A 882 -14.01 -39.37 -7.32
CA PRO A 882 -15.27 -39.78 -7.94
C PRO A 882 -16.46 -38.90 -7.53
N GLU A 883 -17.51 -38.84 -8.36
CA GLU A 883 -18.67 -37.94 -8.17
C GLU A 883 -19.45 -38.19 -6.87
N ASN A 884 -19.32 -39.39 -6.30
CA ASN A 884 -19.93 -39.78 -5.02
C ASN A 884 -19.03 -39.59 -3.80
N ALA A 885 -17.90 -38.88 -3.93
CA ALA A 885 -17.01 -38.56 -2.81
C ALA A 885 -17.72 -37.68 -1.76
N ASP A 886 -17.36 -37.84 -0.49
CA ASP A 886 -17.97 -37.03 0.58
C ASP A 886 -17.58 -35.56 0.45
N ALA A 887 -18.58 -34.68 0.67
CA ALA A 887 -18.39 -33.24 0.58
C ALA A 887 -17.38 -32.75 1.63
N GLN A 888 -16.26 -32.20 1.16
CA GLN A 888 -15.26 -31.52 1.98
C GLN A 888 -15.34 -30.01 1.78
N LYS A 889 -14.98 -29.23 2.80
CA LYS A 889 -14.83 -27.79 2.69
C LYS A 889 -13.70 -27.45 1.70
N LEU A 890 -13.97 -26.53 0.78
CA LEU A 890 -12.99 -26.02 -0.18
C LEU A 890 -12.36 -24.74 0.35
N ILE A 891 -11.05 -24.62 0.21
CA ILE A 891 -10.25 -23.46 0.60
C ILE A 891 -9.67 -22.86 -0.67
N TRP A 892 -10.07 -21.61 -0.96
CA TRP A 892 -9.59 -20.85 -2.10
C TRP A 892 -8.45 -19.93 -1.70
N LYS A 893 -7.47 -19.77 -2.58
CA LYS A 893 -6.34 -18.87 -2.39
C LYS A 893 -5.90 -18.29 -3.73
N SER A 894 -5.59 -16.99 -3.75
CA SER A 894 -4.87 -16.37 -4.85
C SER A 894 -3.39 -16.22 -4.48
N ASP A 895 -2.48 -16.44 -5.42
CA ASP A 895 -1.07 -16.12 -5.24
C ASP A 895 -0.78 -14.62 -5.27
N ASN A 896 -1.72 -13.82 -5.81
CA ASN A 896 -1.59 -12.38 -5.98
C ASN A 896 -2.98 -11.72 -5.96
N GLU A 897 -3.48 -11.48 -4.75
CA GLU A 897 -4.78 -10.83 -4.53
C GLU A 897 -4.83 -9.40 -5.07
N MET A 898 -3.68 -8.73 -5.20
CA MET A 898 -3.58 -7.41 -5.84
C MET A 898 -3.86 -7.44 -7.35
N VAL A 899 -3.80 -8.62 -7.98
CA VAL A 899 -4.16 -8.84 -9.38
C VAL A 899 -5.56 -9.41 -9.49
N ALA A 900 -5.85 -10.52 -8.82
CA ALA A 900 -7.19 -11.09 -8.74
C ALA A 900 -7.43 -11.72 -7.37
N ALA A 901 -8.47 -11.27 -6.66
CA ALA A 901 -8.89 -11.85 -5.39
C ALA A 901 -9.97 -12.92 -5.62
N VAL A 902 -10.00 -13.95 -4.80
CA VAL A 902 -11.00 -15.02 -4.84
C VAL A 902 -11.72 -15.09 -3.49
N ASP A 903 -13.05 -15.18 -3.50
CA ASP A 903 -13.83 -15.33 -2.27
C ASP A 903 -14.00 -16.80 -1.84
N GLU A 904 -14.64 -17.02 -0.69
CA GLU A 904 -14.89 -18.35 -0.13
C GLU A 904 -15.76 -19.26 -1.04
N ASN A 905 -16.48 -18.67 -1.99
CA ASN A 905 -17.34 -19.39 -2.93
C ASN A 905 -16.67 -19.63 -4.29
N GLY A 906 -15.39 -19.25 -4.46
CA GLY A 906 -14.66 -19.41 -5.72
C GLY A 906 -14.95 -18.33 -6.76
N LYS A 907 -15.52 -17.18 -6.35
CA LYS A 907 -15.71 -16.04 -7.23
C LYS A 907 -14.44 -15.19 -7.26
N VAL A 908 -13.86 -15.07 -8.45
CA VAL A 908 -12.62 -14.32 -8.69
C VAL A 908 -12.96 -12.93 -9.21
N THR A 909 -12.43 -11.89 -8.58
CA THR A 909 -12.62 -10.47 -8.95
C THR A 909 -11.29 -9.83 -9.34
N ALA A 910 -11.27 -9.12 -10.47
CA ALA A 910 -10.09 -8.39 -10.95
C ALA A 910 -9.79 -7.14 -10.11
N ILE A 911 -8.58 -7.07 -9.54
CA ILE A 911 -8.11 -5.96 -8.70
C ILE A 911 -6.96 -5.17 -9.37
N GLY A 912 -6.12 -5.82 -10.17
CA GLY A 912 -4.95 -5.20 -10.81
C GLY A 912 -4.52 -5.90 -12.10
N ASN A 913 -3.76 -5.22 -12.95
CA ASN A 913 -3.29 -5.78 -14.22
C ASN A 913 -2.17 -6.81 -13.97
N GLY A 914 -2.29 -8.01 -14.51
CA GLY A 914 -1.32 -9.08 -14.30
C GLY A 914 -1.90 -10.48 -14.49
N MET A 915 -1.16 -11.50 -14.05
CA MET A 915 -1.66 -12.87 -13.92
C MET A 915 -1.67 -13.23 -12.44
N ALA A 916 -2.71 -13.94 -12.01
CA ALA A 916 -2.81 -14.54 -10.69
C ALA A 916 -3.18 -16.02 -10.84
N ILE A 917 -2.52 -16.87 -10.06
CA ILE A 917 -2.83 -18.30 -9.95
C ILE A 917 -3.85 -18.45 -8.82
N ILE A 918 -5.05 -18.89 -9.17
CA ILE A 918 -6.09 -19.23 -8.21
C ILE A 918 -6.00 -20.72 -7.91
N THR A 919 -5.82 -21.06 -6.63
CA THR A 919 -5.68 -22.42 -6.15
C THR A 919 -6.85 -22.77 -5.24
N VAL A 920 -7.43 -23.95 -5.45
CA VAL A 920 -8.41 -24.56 -4.54
C VAL A 920 -7.80 -25.78 -3.88
N THR A 921 -8.00 -25.92 -2.57
CA THR A 921 -7.48 -27.02 -1.76
C THR A 921 -8.60 -27.58 -0.89
N THR A 922 -8.68 -28.91 -0.72
CA THR A 922 -9.61 -29.48 0.26
C THR A 922 -9.08 -29.29 1.69
N GLU A 923 -9.98 -29.23 2.68
CA GLU A 923 -9.69 -28.91 4.11
C GLU A 923 -8.48 -29.64 4.73
N TYR A 924 -8.17 -30.86 4.30
CA TYR A 924 -7.04 -31.66 4.79
C TYR A 924 -5.76 -31.55 3.95
N GLY A 925 -5.70 -30.64 2.97
CA GLY A 925 -4.52 -30.40 2.13
C GLY A 925 -4.15 -31.52 1.16
N LYS A 926 -4.92 -32.61 1.10
CA LYS A 926 -4.60 -33.81 0.31
C LYS A 926 -4.75 -33.59 -1.21
N ASN A 927 -5.70 -32.78 -1.64
CA ASN A 927 -6.01 -32.56 -3.06
C ASN A 927 -6.02 -31.06 -3.39
N THR A 928 -5.31 -30.69 -4.46
CA THR A 928 -5.19 -29.31 -4.94
C THR A 928 -5.44 -29.22 -6.44
N ALA A 929 -6.03 -28.10 -6.89
CA ALA A 929 -6.09 -27.72 -8.29
C ALA A 929 -5.83 -26.22 -8.42
N SER A 930 -5.25 -25.81 -9.54
CA SER A 930 -4.93 -24.41 -9.81
C SER A 930 -5.33 -24.00 -11.23
N ILE A 931 -5.71 -22.75 -11.41
CA ILE A 931 -6.00 -22.13 -12.70
C ILE A 931 -5.36 -20.74 -12.77
N ILE A 932 -4.95 -20.31 -13.95
CA ILE A 932 -4.35 -18.98 -14.16
C ILE A 932 -5.46 -18.03 -14.62
N ILE A 933 -5.65 -16.94 -13.87
CA ILE A 933 -6.53 -15.82 -14.24
C ILE A 933 -5.68 -14.65 -14.72
N THR A 934 -5.91 -14.23 -15.97
CA THR A 934 -5.23 -13.09 -16.56
C THR A 934 -6.11 -11.85 -16.49
N VAL A 935 -5.68 -10.83 -15.75
CA VAL A 935 -6.32 -9.52 -15.74
C VAL A 935 -5.57 -8.61 -16.69
N LYS A 936 -6.19 -8.26 -17.82
CA LYS A 936 -5.62 -7.38 -18.84
C LYS A 936 -6.42 -6.10 -18.93
N ILE A 937 -6.08 -5.14 -18.08
CA ILE A 937 -6.66 -3.80 -18.14
C ILE A 937 -6.10 -3.10 -19.37
N LEU A 938 -6.94 -2.80 -20.37
CA LEU A 938 -6.51 -1.92 -21.44
C LEU A 938 -6.22 -0.54 -20.86
N ASP A 939 -4.98 -0.07 -21.02
CA ASP A 939 -4.60 1.31 -20.68
C ASP A 939 -5.63 2.29 -21.25
N LYS A 940 -6.02 3.29 -20.44
CA LYS A 940 -6.75 4.46 -20.95
C LYS A 940 -5.94 4.99 -22.14
N PRO A 941 -6.57 5.26 -23.30
CA PRO A 941 -5.83 5.70 -24.47
C PRO A 941 -5.06 6.96 -24.11
N VAL A 942 -3.73 6.93 -24.25
CA VAL A 942 -2.87 8.10 -24.03
C VAL A 942 -3.34 9.21 -24.97
N ILE A 943 -4.01 10.23 -24.42
CA ILE A 943 -4.52 11.37 -25.20
C ILE A 943 -3.39 12.37 -25.38
N ASN A 944 -2.63 12.24 -26.47
CA ASN A 944 -1.57 13.19 -26.81
C ASN A 944 -2.15 14.54 -27.24
N LYS A 945 -2.22 15.50 -26.32
CA LYS A 945 -2.68 16.88 -26.58
C LYS A 945 -1.63 17.66 -27.37
N THR A 946 -1.77 17.72 -28.70
CA THR A 946 -0.81 18.46 -29.54
C THR A 946 -1.38 19.76 -30.12
N LYS A 947 -0.51 20.76 -30.31
CA LYS A 947 -0.81 22.01 -31.03
C LYS A 947 0.15 22.15 -32.20
N GLY A 948 -0.36 22.48 -33.37
CA GLY A 948 0.48 22.70 -34.55
C GLY A 948 -0.27 22.54 -35.86
N PHE A 949 0.37 22.93 -36.96
CA PHE A 949 -0.12 22.73 -38.32
C PHE A 949 0.08 21.28 -38.76
N GLY A 950 1.21 20.65 -38.42
CA GLY A 950 1.68 19.37 -38.96
C GLY A 950 0.72 18.21 -38.76
N ARG A 951 0.08 18.14 -37.59
CA ARG A 951 -0.84 17.07 -37.21
C ARG A 951 -2.27 17.34 -37.68
N LEU A 952 -2.83 18.50 -37.34
CA LEU A 952 -4.17 18.93 -37.76
C LEU A 952 -4.08 20.09 -38.76
N LYS A 953 -3.94 19.76 -40.04
CA LYS A 953 -3.73 20.69 -41.15
C LYS A 953 -5.05 21.29 -41.60
N VAL A 954 -5.37 22.50 -41.14
CA VAL A 954 -6.59 23.22 -41.56
C VAL A 954 -6.27 24.17 -42.72
N ARG A 955 -7.11 24.18 -43.75
CA ARG A 955 -7.01 25.11 -44.89
C ARG A 955 -8.38 25.60 -45.35
N SER A 956 -8.40 26.76 -46.02
CA SER A 956 -9.58 27.19 -46.77
C SER A 956 -9.56 26.61 -48.18
N VAL A 957 -10.68 26.00 -48.59
CA VAL A 957 -10.83 25.34 -49.91
C VAL A 957 -11.78 26.07 -50.85
N ASN A 958 -12.77 26.78 -50.32
CA ASN A 958 -13.68 27.60 -51.12
C ASN A 958 -14.08 28.86 -50.37
N GLN A 959 -14.33 29.94 -51.12
CA GLN A 959 -14.71 31.25 -50.60
C GLN A 959 -15.69 31.88 -51.57
N THR A 960 -16.76 32.46 -51.04
CA THR A 960 -17.69 33.31 -51.80
C THR A 960 -17.66 34.73 -51.22
N LYS A 961 -18.54 35.61 -51.72
CA LYS A 961 -18.72 36.94 -51.13
C LYS A 961 -19.25 36.88 -49.69
N THR A 962 -19.90 35.79 -49.29
CA THR A 962 -20.60 35.67 -47.99
C THR A 962 -20.33 34.36 -47.26
N SER A 963 -19.40 33.53 -47.72
CA SER A 963 -19.07 32.26 -47.05
C SER A 963 -17.61 31.86 -47.22
N ILE A 964 -17.12 31.06 -46.26
CA ILE A 964 -15.80 30.44 -46.27
C ILE A 964 -15.97 28.96 -45.93
N THR A 965 -15.43 28.09 -46.78
CA THR A 965 -15.35 26.64 -46.56
C THR A 965 -13.94 26.26 -46.12
N LEU A 966 -13.87 25.52 -45.02
CA LEU A 966 -12.67 24.96 -44.44
C LEU A 966 -12.62 23.46 -44.69
N GLU A 967 -11.41 22.93 -44.84
CA GLU A 967 -11.09 21.50 -44.86
C GLU A 967 -9.93 21.24 -43.90
N TRP A 968 -9.88 20.05 -43.29
CA TRP A 968 -8.73 19.60 -42.51
C TRP A 968 -8.30 18.15 -42.75
N SER A 969 -7.09 17.81 -42.29
CA SER A 969 -6.58 16.43 -42.32
C SER A 969 -7.42 15.51 -41.42
N LYS A 970 -7.58 14.26 -41.86
CA LYS A 970 -8.14 13.20 -41.01
C LYS A 970 -7.15 12.92 -39.87
N LEU A 971 -7.67 12.75 -38.66
CA LEU A 971 -6.91 12.20 -37.53
C LEU A 971 -7.54 10.86 -37.17
N ASP A 972 -6.72 9.85 -36.98
CA ASP A 972 -7.18 8.54 -36.54
C ASP A 972 -7.36 8.52 -35.02
N GLY A 973 -8.36 7.79 -34.53
CA GLY A 973 -8.64 7.64 -33.10
C GLY A 973 -9.36 8.80 -32.41
N VAL A 974 -9.93 9.74 -33.18
CA VAL A 974 -10.77 10.85 -32.67
C VAL A 974 -12.24 10.65 -33.06
N ASP A 975 -13.16 11.14 -32.23
CA ASP A 975 -14.62 10.99 -32.42
C ASP A 975 -15.27 12.21 -33.11
N GLY A 976 -14.53 13.31 -33.28
CA GLY A 976 -15.00 14.44 -34.06
C GLY A 976 -14.14 15.69 -33.91
N TYR A 977 -14.69 16.81 -34.40
CA TYR A 977 -14.02 18.11 -34.43
C TYR A 977 -14.92 19.24 -33.91
N LEU A 978 -14.31 20.25 -33.32
CA LEU A 978 -14.93 21.51 -32.90
C LEU A 978 -14.32 22.64 -33.73
N VAL A 979 -15.15 23.39 -34.46
CA VAL A 979 -14.69 24.51 -35.27
C VAL A 979 -14.92 25.80 -34.50
N TYR A 980 -13.88 26.61 -34.39
CA TYR A 980 -13.95 27.93 -33.79
C TYR A 980 -13.50 28.99 -34.79
N GLY A 981 -14.08 30.17 -34.70
CA GLY A 981 -13.68 31.29 -35.54
C GLY A 981 -14.26 32.61 -35.09
N ASN A 982 -13.70 33.69 -35.64
CA ASN A 982 -14.21 35.05 -35.44
C ASN A 982 -13.68 35.99 -36.54
N ARG A 983 -14.25 37.19 -36.65
CA ARG A 983 -13.76 38.25 -37.55
C ARG A 983 -12.38 38.75 -37.10
N CYS A 984 -11.49 39.05 -38.04
CA CYS A 984 -10.22 39.71 -37.74
C CYS A 984 -10.45 41.22 -37.54
N ASN A 985 -10.02 41.78 -36.39
CA ASN A 985 -10.08 43.23 -36.14
C ASN A 985 -8.71 43.88 -36.41
N THR A 986 -8.72 45.06 -37.03
CA THR A 986 -7.54 45.84 -37.43
C THR A 986 -7.08 46.88 -36.39
N SER A 987 -7.77 47.06 -35.26
CA SER A 987 -7.40 48.12 -34.28
C SER A 987 -7.38 47.76 -32.78
N THR A 988 -7.93 46.63 -32.30
CA THR A 988 -7.92 46.32 -30.84
C THR A 988 -7.45 44.91 -30.43
N LYS A 989 -7.03 44.03 -31.35
CA LYS A 989 -6.49 42.65 -31.10
C LYS A 989 -7.28 41.70 -30.15
N THR A 990 -8.46 42.02 -29.61
CA THR A 990 -9.07 41.29 -28.47
C THR A 990 -10.37 40.54 -28.73
N TYR A 991 -10.61 39.97 -29.92
CA TYR A 991 -11.71 39.00 -30.07
C TYR A 991 -11.24 37.57 -29.81
N LYS A 992 -11.71 36.98 -28.70
CA LYS A 992 -11.57 35.55 -28.39
C LYS A 992 -12.29 34.70 -29.47
N TYR A 993 -11.78 33.50 -29.71
CA TYR A 993 -12.40 32.53 -30.60
C TYR A 993 -13.79 32.13 -30.08
N LYS A 994 -14.79 32.09 -30.95
CA LYS A 994 -16.13 31.58 -30.62
C LYS A 994 -16.31 30.21 -31.26
N LYS A 995 -16.94 29.29 -30.54
CA LYS A 995 -17.32 27.99 -31.12
C LYS A 995 -18.40 28.22 -32.17
N LEU A 996 -18.18 27.73 -33.38
CA LEU A 996 -19.08 27.89 -34.52
C LEU A 996 -19.78 26.59 -34.90
N ALA A 997 -19.12 25.43 -34.72
CA ALA A 997 -19.71 24.13 -35.04
C ALA A 997 -19.08 22.97 -34.24
N THR A 998 -19.83 21.88 -34.16
CA THR A 998 -19.34 20.54 -33.78
C THR A 998 -19.57 19.62 -34.98
N ILE A 999 -18.54 18.90 -35.41
CA ILE A 999 -18.57 17.98 -36.54
C ILE A 999 -18.28 16.60 -35.99
N THR A 1000 -19.23 15.68 -36.09
CA THR A 1000 -19.06 14.28 -35.67
C THR A 1000 -18.50 13.45 -36.81
N ASN A 1001 -19.01 13.65 -38.03
CA ASN A 1001 -18.56 12.96 -39.24
C ASN A 1001 -18.19 13.96 -40.33
N GLY A 1002 -16.98 13.85 -40.86
CA GLY A 1002 -16.50 14.68 -41.96
C GLY A 1002 -15.35 15.62 -41.58
N ARG A 1003 -14.72 16.19 -42.62
CA ARG A 1003 -13.49 16.99 -42.52
C ARG A 1003 -13.62 18.37 -43.14
N THR A 1004 -14.85 18.79 -43.39
CA THR A 1004 -15.16 20.03 -44.09
C THR A 1004 -16.31 20.75 -43.40
N TRP A 1005 -16.24 22.07 -43.35
CA TRP A 1005 -17.32 22.89 -42.81
C TRP A 1005 -17.38 24.26 -43.48
N THR A 1006 -18.58 24.79 -43.69
CA THR A 1006 -18.79 26.10 -44.35
C THR A 1006 -19.42 27.10 -43.39
N HIS A 1007 -18.72 28.20 -43.15
CA HIS A 1007 -19.22 29.37 -42.45
C HIS A 1007 -19.97 30.27 -43.43
N LYS A 1008 -21.28 30.49 -43.23
CA LYS A 1008 -22.14 31.33 -44.08
C LYS A 1008 -22.41 32.69 -43.43
N ASN A 1009 -23.12 33.58 -44.15
CA ASN A 1009 -23.56 34.90 -43.68
C ASN A 1009 -22.41 35.84 -43.26
N LEU A 1010 -21.28 35.74 -43.94
CA LEU A 1010 -20.10 36.55 -43.69
C LEU A 1010 -20.14 37.88 -44.45
N LYS A 1011 -19.46 38.89 -43.91
CA LYS A 1011 -19.33 40.19 -44.58
C LYS A 1011 -18.40 40.06 -45.78
N LYS A 1012 -18.80 40.65 -46.92
CA LYS A 1012 -18.00 40.73 -48.16
C LYS A 1012 -16.65 41.39 -47.91
N GLY A 1013 -15.60 40.88 -48.55
CA GLY A 1013 -14.24 41.42 -48.51
C GLY A 1013 -13.61 41.52 -47.12
N THR A 1014 -13.99 40.65 -46.18
CA THR A 1014 -13.61 40.73 -44.76
C THR A 1014 -12.78 39.52 -44.33
N PHE A 1015 -11.75 39.76 -43.50
CA PHE A 1015 -10.91 38.69 -42.93
C PHE A 1015 -11.55 38.04 -41.70
N TYR A 1016 -11.42 36.73 -41.62
CA TYR A 1016 -11.83 35.88 -40.52
C TYR A 1016 -10.69 34.95 -40.11
N LYS A 1017 -10.61 34.63 -38.83
CA LYS A 1017 -9.64 33.67 -38.28
C LYS A 1017 -10.35 32.41 -37.79
N TYR A 1018 -9.70 31.26 -37.94
CA TYR A 1018 -10.25 29.96 -37.57
C TYR A 1018 -9.22 29.04 -36.90
N ILE A 1019 -9.70 28.21 -35.99
CA ILE A 1019 -9.01 27.03 -35.46
C ILE A 1019 -9.98 25.85 -35.43
N VAL A 1020 -9.45 24.63 -35.59
CA VAL A 1020 -10.20 23.38 -35.44
C VAL A 1020 -9.57 22.59 -34.30
N LYS A 1021 -10.40 22.00 -33.45
CA LYS A 1021 -9.96 21.12 -32.36
C LYS A 1021 -10.53 19.73 -32.56
N ALA A 1022 -9.70 18.70 -32.60
CA ALA A 1022 -10.17 17.31 -32.59
C ALA A 1022 -10.51 16.89 -31.16
N TYR A 1023 -11.52 16.03 -30.98
CA TYR A 1023 -11.91 15.51 -29.67
C TYR A 1023 -12.16 14.00 -29.72
N LYS A 1024 -11.95 13.36 -28.57
CA LYS A 1024 -12.33 11.98 -28.29
C LYS A 1024 -13.33 11.97 -27.12
N ILE A 1025 -14.27 11.04 -27.14
CA ILE A 1025 -15.23 10.80 -26.08
C ILE A 1025 -14.56 9.82 -25.11
N VAL A 1026 -14.31 10.29 -23.89
CA VAL A 1026 -13.77 9.49 -22.80
C VAL A 1026 -14.69 9.70 -21.61
N ASP A 1027 -15.25 8.62 -21.08
CA ASP A 1027 -16.22 8.63 -19.97
C ASP A 1027 -17.41 9.58 -20.23
N GLY A 1028 -17.93 9.54 -21.47
CA GLY A 1028 -19.05 10.40 -21.91
C GLY A 1028 -18.69 11.87 -22.15
N LYS A 1029 -17.45 12.31 -21.88
CA LYS A 1029 -17.00 13.70 -22.03
C LYS A 1029 -16.12 13.89 -23.27
N LYS A 1030 -16.30 15.01 -23.99
CA LYS A 1030 -15.49 15.38 -25.16
C LYS A 1030 -14.15 15.98 -24.72
N VAL A 1031 -13.10 15.18 -24.74
CA VAL A 1031 -11.73 15.60 -24.43
C VAL A 1031 -11.02 16.02 -25.71
N VAL A 1032 -10.52 17.26 -25.77
CA VAL A 1032 -9.76 17.76 -26.93
C VAL A 1032 -8.42 17.03 -27.02
N THR A 1033 -8.13 16.43 -28.17
CA THR A 1033 -6.90 15.69 -28.45
C THR A 1033 -5.90 16.53 -29.25
N ASP A 1034 -6.35 17.38 -30.16
CA ASP A 1034 -5.45 18.15 -31.03
C ASP A 1034 -6.04 19.52 -31.34
N THR A 1035 -5.20 20.54 -31.47
CA THR A 1035 -5.62 21.88 -31.90
C THR A 1035 -4.79 22.35 -33.09
N SER A 1036 -5.48 22.75 -34.16
CA SER A 1036 -4.83 23.24 -35.37
C SER A 1036 -4.11 24.56 -35.16
N ALA A 1037 -3.14 24.85 -36.03
CA ALA A 1037 -2.68 26.22 -36.22
C ALA A 1037 -3.85 27.14 -36.63
N SER A 1038 -3.76 28.40 -36.21
CA SER A 1038 -4.72 29.45 -36.57
C SER A 1038 -4.51 29.88 -38.02
N ILE A 1039 -5.58 29.84 -38.83
CA ILE A 1039 -5.59 30.36 -40.20
C ILE A 1039 -6.41 31.65 -40.31
N HIS A 1040 -6.10 32.47 -41.30
CA HIS A 1040 -6.75 33.73 -41.64
C HIS A 1040 -7.17 33.71 -43.11
N VAL A 1041 -8.44 34.04 -43.35
CA VAL A 1041 -9.09 33.87 -44.65
C VAL A 1041 -9.98 35.07 -44.94
N ILE A 1042 -9.93 35.60 -46.16
CA ILE A 1042 -10.78 36.70 -46.61
C ILE A 1042 -11.94 36.19 -47.47
N THR A 1043 -13.14 36.76 -47.31
CA THR A 1043 -14.24 36.55 -48.25
C THR A 1043 -13.98 37.27 -49.59
N GLN A 1044 -14.61 36.80 -50.66
CA GLN A 1044 -14.48 37.42 -51.98
C GLN A 1044 -15.06 38.84 -52.01
N GLY A 1045 -14.68 39.61 -53.04
CA GLY A 1045 -15.16 40.98 -53.25
C GLY A 1045 -14.29 42.09 -52.65
N SER A 1046 -13.16 41.73 -52.03
CA SER A 1046 -12.08 42.65 -51.64
C SER A 1046 -11.14 42.96 -52.81
N LYS A 1047 -10.33 44.04 -52.68
CA LYS A 1047 -9.16 44.32 -53.54
C LYS A 1047 -8.00 43.33 -53.34
N TYR A 1048 -8.02 42.60 -52.23
CA TYR A 1048 -7.03 41.58 -51.87
C TYR A 1048 -7.62 40.17 -51.94
N GLY A 1049 -6.77 39.19 -52.22
CA GLY A 1049 -7.08 37.77 -52.23
C GLY A 1049 -6.24 36.95 -51.26
N ILE A 1050 -6.35 35.64 -51.37
CA ILE A 1050 -5.55 34.64 -50.65
C ILE A 1050 -4.54 33.95 -51.59
N ALA A 1051 -3.59 33.23 -51.02
CA ALA A 1051 -2.73 32.34 -51.78
C ALA A 1051 -3.54 31.17 -52.37
N ARG A 1052 -3.35 30.90 -53.66
CA ARG A 1052 -3.85 29.70 -54.36
C ARG A 1052 -3.04 28.48 -53.93
N SER A 1053 -1.72 28.63 -53.86
CA SER A 1053 -0.78 27.59 -53.43
C SER A 1053 0.53 28.22 -52.94
N VAL A 1054 1.34 27.40 -52.27
CA VAL A 1054 2.70 27.72 -51.81
C VAL A 1054 3.67 26.82 -52.59
N SER A 1055 4.75 27.40 -53.13
CA SER A 1055 5.76 26.65 -53.87
C SER A 1055 7.15 26.92 -53.30
N VAL A 1056 7.88 25.87 -52.94
CA VAL A 1056 9.30 25.96 -52.58
C VAL A 1056 10.12 26.09 -53.85
N THR A 1057 10.87 27.18 -53.99
CA THR A 1057 11.66 27.47 -55.21
C THR A 1057 13.13 27.12 -55.05
N LYS A 1058 13.66 27.14 -53.81
CA LYS A 1058 15.07 26.84 -53.51
C LYS A 1058 15.22 26.35 -52.07
N ILE A 1059 16.11 25.38 -51.83
CA ILE A 1059 16.55 24.95 -50.49
C ILE A 1059 18.09 24.91 -50.48
N GLY A 1060 18.73 25.72 -49.64
CA GLY A 1060 20.18 25.93 -49.74
C GLY A 1060 20.54 26.39 -51.14
N ASN A 1061 21.47 25.72 -51.83
CA ASN A 1061 21.82 26.04 -53.23
C ASN A 1061 20.99 25.30 -54.29
N LYS A 1062 20.12 24.37 -53.89
CA LYS A 1062 19.35 23.52 -54.83
C LYS A 1062 18.04 24.20 -55.22
N LYS A 1063 17.81 24.38 -56.53
CA LYS A 1063 16.58 24.96 -57.10
C LYS A 1063 15.53 23.88 -57.34
N ASN A 1064 14.25 24.23 -57.17
CA ASN A 1064 13.08 23.38 -57.47
C ASN A 1064 13.10 22.00 -56.81
N VAL A 1065 13.63 21.89 -55.59
CA VAL A 1065 13.65 20.64 -54.82
C VAL A 1065 12.67 20.68 -53.66
N SER A 1066 12.04 19.53 -53.38
CA SER A 1066 11.18 19.29 -52.21
C SER A 1066 11.85 18.43 -51.14
N LYS A 1067 13.13 18.07 -51.33
CA LYS A 1067 13.90 17.27 -50.38
C LYS A 1067 15.33 17.76 -50.26
N ILE A 1068 15.91 17.65 -49.07
CA ILE A 1068 17.31 17.95 -48.81
C ILE A 1068 17.92 16.94 -47.83
N THR A 1069 19.20 16.64 -48.03
CA THR A 1069 19.99 15.86 -47.08
C THR A 1069 21.07 16.76 -46.48
N LEU A 1070 21.16 16.79 -45.16
CA LEU A 1070 22.11 17.59 -44.39
C LEU A 1070 22.95 16.69 -43.48
N LYS A 1071 24.18 17.08 -43.19
CA LYS A 1071 24.95 16.49 -42.08
C LYS A 1071 24.51 17.17 -40.77
N LYS A 1072 24.56 16.46 -39.64
CA LYS A 1072 24.29 17.03 -38.31
C LYS A 1072 25.04 18.36 -38.11
N GLY A 1073 24.38 19.36 -37.55
CA GLY A 1073 24.91 20.71 -37.33
C GLY A 1073 24.89 21.65 -38.54
N LYS A 1074 24.58 21.17 -39.75
CA LYS A 1074 24.50 22.04 -40.96
C LYS A 1074 23.12 22.66 -41.13
N THR A 1075 23.08 23.79 -41.83
CA THR A 1075 21.86 24.57 -42.07
C THR A 1075 21.52 24.68 -43.56
N ALA A 1076 20.26 24.99 -43.87
CA ALA A 1076 19.82 25.29 -45.24
C ALA A 1076 18.63 26.25 -45.25
N GLN A 1077 18.73 27.33 -46.03
CA GLN A 1077 17.66 28.32 -46.18
C GLN A 1077 16.60 27.86 -47.17
N ILE A 1078 15.33 27.93 -46.78
CA ILE A 1078 14.19 27.70 -47.68
C ILE A 1078 13.83 29.04 -48.34
N THR A 1079 13.65 29.02 -49.66
CA THR A 1079 13.05 30.13 -50.42
C THR A 1079 11.70 29.68 -50.97
N VAL A 1080 10.66 30.48 -50.74
CA VAL A 1080 9.27 30.12 -51.01
C VAL A 1080 8.56 31.24 -51.76
N LYS A 1081 7.66 30.87 -52.67
CA LYS A 1081 6.79 31.78 -53.41
C LYS A 1081 5.33 31.45 -53.16
N GLU A 1082 4.56 32.43 -52.70
CA GLU A 1082 3.09 32.35 -52.69
C GLU A 1082 2.54 32.62 -54.08
N ILE A 1083 1.77 31.68 -54.60
CA ILE A 1083 1.12 31.80 -55.91
C ILE A 1083 -0.26 32.41 -55.69
N LYS A 1084 -0.44 33.65 -56.17
CA LYS A 1084 -1.75 34.31 -56.17
C LYS A 1084 -2.68 33.73 -57.23
N LYS A 1085 -4.00 33.74 -56.99
CA LYS A 1085 -5.00 33.33 -57.98
C LYS A 1085 -5.23 34.43 -59.02
N ASP A 1086 -5.75 35.57 -58.56
CA ASP A 1086 -6.25 36.69 -59.37
C ASP A 1086 -5.90 38.06 -58.77
N LYS A 1087 -5.81 38.17 -57.44
CA LYS A 1087 -5.60 39.44 -56.72
C LYS A 1087 -4.29 39.50 -55.94
N LYS A 1088 -3.85 40.71 -55.57
CA LYS A 1088 -2.73 40.89 -54.63
C LYS A 1088 -3.09 40.26 -53.27
N ILE A 1089 -2.14 39.58 -52.65
CA ILE A 1089 -2.33 38.99 -51.33
C ILE A 1089 -2.05 40.07 -50.29
N ARG A 1090 -2.94 40.19 -49.28
CA ARG A 1090 -2.69 41.00 -48.09
C ARG A 1090 -2.45 40.09 -46.91
N HIS A 1091 -1.34 40.28 -46.22
CA HIS A 1091 -0.92 39.45 -45.11
C HIS A 1091 -1.49 39.99 -43.79
N HIS A 1092 -2.28 39.18 -43.11
CA HIS A 1092 -2.51 39.28 -41.67
C HIS A 1092 -1.42 38.52 -40.89
N ARG A 1093 -0.77 37.55 -41.55
CA ARG A 1093 0.38 36.80 -41.05
C ARG A 1093 1.32 36.49 -42.21
N ASN A 1094 2.62 36.48 -41.93
CA ASN A 1094 3.64 35.99 -42.86
C ASN A 1094 3.52 34.47 -43.05
N LEU A 1095 4.26 33.92 -44.03
CA LEU A 1095 4.45 32.48 -44.16
C LEU A 1095 4.95 31.90 -42.83
N CYS A 1096 4.45 30.71 -42.49
CA CYS A 1096 4.84 30.00 -41.28
C CYS A 1096 5.52 28.68 -41.65
N TYR A 1097 6.48 28.27 -40.82
CA TYR A 1097 7.30 27.09 -41.01
C TYR A 1097 7.17 26.20 -39.77
N GLU A 1098 7.00 24.90 -39.96
CA GLU A 1098 6.87 23.95 -38.85
C GLU A 1098 7.58 22.63 -39.20
N SER A 1099 8.37 22.10 -38.27
CA SER A 1099 9.01 20.78 -38.42
C SER A 1099 8.15 19.69 -37.80
N SER A 1100 8.09 18.53 -38.45
CA SER A 1100 7.43 17.33 -37.96
C SER A 1100 8.19 16.63 -36.84
N ASN A 1101 9.50 16.90 -36.71
CA ASN A 1101 10.35 16.37 -35.66
C ASN A 1101 11.56 17.29 -35.48
N THR A 1102 11.50 18.12 -34.45
CA THR A 1102 12.55 19.10 -34.11
C THR A 1102 13.83 18.45 -33.60
N ALA A 1103 13.77 17.21 -33.09
CA ALA A 1103 14.96 16.44 -32.72
C ALA A 1103 15.76 15.99 -33.95
N VAL A 1104 15.13 15.90 -35.13
CA VAL A 1104 15.81 15.64 -36.41
C VAL A 1104 16.26 16.94 -37.05
N ALA A 1105 15.35 17.91 -37.25
CA ALA A 1105 15.71 19.23 -37.75
C ALA A 1105 14.73 20.31 -37.28
N THR A 1106 15.24 21.47 -36.91
CA THR A 1106 14.44 22.66 -36.56
C THR A 1106 14.32 23.59 -37.77
N VAL A 1107 13.36 24.53 -37.71
CA VAL A 1107 13.18 25.56 -38.73
C VAL A 1107 12.79 26.88 -38.07
N THR A 1108 13.44 27.97 -38.49
CA THR A 1108 13.13 29.32 -37.97
C THR A 1108 11.89 29.91 -38.64
N PRO A 1109 11.27 30.97 -38.08
CA PRO A 1109 10.16 31.69 -38.72
C PRO A 1109 10.51 32.27 -40.11
N GLU A 1110 11.79 32.47 -40.41
CA GLU A 1110 12.31 32.95 -41.70
C GLU A 1110 12.60 31.80 -42.67
N GLY A 1111 12.44 30.54 -42.25
CA GLY A 1111 12.65 29.35 -43.07
C GLY A 1111 14.08 28.83 -43.11
N LEU A 1112 14.92 29.11 -42.12
CA LEU A 1112 16.25 28.51 -41.99
C LEU A 1112 16.13 27.14 -41.31
N ILE A 1113 16.53 26.07 -42.00
CA ILE A 1113 16.58 24.70 -41.46
C ILE A 1113 17.90 24.51 -40.71
N GLN A 1114 17.87 23.87 -39.55
CA GLN A 1114 19.06 23.39 -38.84
C GLN A 1114 18.96 21.89 -38.57
N ALA A 1115 19.95 21.13 -39.01
CA ALA A 1115 20.03 19.68 -38.81
C ALA A 1115 20.50 19.36 -37.38
N VAL A 1116 19.67 18.66 -36.60
CA VAL A 1116 19.89 18.41 -35.17
C VAL A 1116 20.31 16.97 -34.90
N GLY A 1117 19.53 16.00 -35.37
CA GLY A 1117 19.74 14.58 -35.06
C GLY A 1117 19.51 13.69 -36.27
N LYS A 1118 20.20 12.55 -36.31
CA LYS A 1118 20.10 11.60 -37.43
C LYS A 1118 18.65 11.14 -37.60
N GLY A 1119 18.15 11.18 -38.83
CA GLY A 1119 16.77 10.79 -39.11
C GLY A 1119 16.17 11.53 -40.30
N THR A 1120 14.87 11.36 -40.51
CA THR A 1120 14.13 12.09 -41.55
C THR A 1120 12.92 12.77 -40.93
N CYS A 1121 12.71 14.05 -41.24
CA CYS A 1121 11.53 14.80 -40.85
C CYS A 1121 10.94 15.57 -42.05
N THR A 1122 9.72 16.05 -41.88
CA THR A 1122 9.06 16.92 -42.85
C THR A 1122 9.00 18.34 -42.30
N ILE A 1123 9.31 19.33 -43.11
CA ILE A 1123 9.01 20.73 -42.80
C ILE A 1123 7.83 21.17 -43.66
N TRP A 1124 6.83 21.74 -43.02
CA TRP A 1124 5.69 22.35 -43.69
C TRP A 1124 5.89 23.85 -43.77
N VAL A 1125 5.67 24.41 -44.95
CA VAL A 1125 5.58 25.86 -45.15
C VAL A 1125 4.17 26.21 -45.58
N TYR A 1126 3.48 27.05 -44.82
CA TYR A 1126 2.07 27.33 -45.04
C TYR A 1126 1.75 28.83 -45.01
N ALA A 1127 0.84 29.22 -45.90
CA ALA A 1127 0.29 30.57 -45.99
C ALA A 1127 -0.78 30.80 -44.94
N GLN A 1128 -1.17 32.07 -44.76
CA GLN A 1128 -2.16 32.46 -43.76
C GLN A 1128 -3.49 31.71 -43.88
N ASN A 1129 -3.92 31.32 -45.09
CA ASN A 1129 -5.15 30.56 -45.33
C ASN A 1129 -4.98 29.04 -45.22
N GLY A 1130 -3.81 28.56 -44.78
CA GLY A 1130 -3.51 27.15 -44.54
C GLY A 1130 -3.13 26.34 -45.79
N VAL A 1131 -3.04 26.94 -46.98
CA VAL A 1131 -2.42 26.27 -48.14
C VAL A 1131 -0.92 26.14 -47.89
N TYR A 1132 -0.33 25.00 -48.26
CA TYR A 1132 1.02 24.65 -47.82
C TYR A 1132 1.81 23.85 -48.85
N ALA A 1133 3.12 23.83 -48.66
CA ALA A 1133 4.06 22.88 -49.27
C ALA A 1133 4.73 22.05 -48.16
N ALA A 1134 5.06 20.80 -48.45
CA ALA A 1134 5.81 19.93 -47.56
C ALA A 1134 7.17 19.62 -48.19
N LEU A 1135 8.22 19.66 -47.38
CA LEU A 1135 9.58 19.30 -47.80
C LEU A 1135 10.20 18.29 -46.86
N THR A 1136 10.95 17.34 -47.41
CA THR A 1136 11.61 16.26 -46.64
C THR A 1136 13.04 16.66 -46.31
N VAL A 1137 13.41 16.59 -45.03
CA VAL A 1137 14.78 16.81 -44.55
C VAL A 1137 15.30 15.49 -44.01
N THR A 1138 16.39 14.99 -44.58
CA THR A 1138 17.13 13.84 -44.05
C THR A 1138 18.43 14.33 -43.45
N VAL A 1139 18.65 14.04 -42.17
CA VAL A 1139 19.91 14.31 -41.48
C VAL A 1139 20.69 13.01 -41.41
N LYS A 1140 21.88 13.02 -42.00
CA LYS A 1140 22.83 11.91 -41.97
C LYS A 1140 23.79 12.04 -40.80
#